data_AF-A0A9P7GXP0-F1
#
_entry.id   AF-A0A9P7GXP0-F1
#
_cell.length_a   1.000
_cell.length_b   1.000
_cell.length_c   1.000
_cell.angle_alpha   90.00
_cell.angle_beta   90.00
_cell.angle_gamma   90.00
#
_symmetry.space_group_name_H-M   'P 1'
#
loop_
_entity.id
_entity.type
_entity.pdbx_description
1 polymer ?
#
loop_
_entity_poly.entity_id
_entity_poly.type
_entity_poly.pdbx_seq_one_letter_code
_entity_poly.pdbx_strand_id
1 'polypeptide(L)'
;MGINPHSLVYFALRYPTDNRMRFSTLFALAALDHLTLVGAFSTGRLKRRDEGPGPDCSLGTPPTNAPHKNFWGSLTSKETADVLSFLHRNETGFNLTSAEDAGSRDNKIMSVELMMPNKTDVLPFLSNSSGGGPERFVLAAVMFGAPEDAYLQNFKVGPLPITNASIVMPYTFADTRAGDGKIPVINPDAGDYGDFNLERMKEAEDVTKRLWNLTIDDGLQVPLAFAAPVRITDGRVIMWQGFNAPVTGNYDTISLLPLGLYMRTDITGRDPSKWKVTGWVYNNEFYPELDDFRKVIADPSFKSMGANLDQDWAHTKKHGDTLPMDDTPPPASIQPGKSRFAVDDEESYVTWMDFSFYVSVTRDNGLRLYDIRYKGKRIMYELGMDEAIAHYAGIDPVQSGTCYFDSMSGFGPTMISLVKGYDCPAYSHYSNVTTTTGETTFTQKDGLCMFEIDKGFPIQRHSWAKHTAVTKNIAFNIRAVYTIGNYDYMTTYQFHLDGSIEVAVRASGYISSAFYAQNEDYGFKIHDSLSGSLHDHVITFKADFDILGEKNSLQKVAIQPTTEKYKWSDGQSINTMKAVKSFIKNEDDGKINWSPNGGAMYAVVNTDRKNPHGESPGYRITPATGVAYLTVQDSNITQNAAHHTTHHLYVARQKDNETYAVGAFNSLTPEDPQVDFDKYFNSESLEQEDIVVWFNLGMHHMPHTGDLPNTVFSTAHSAMIIEPLNYLLGDPSQASSQQVLIKTTEGKPKITTYGAKNATCPIDLAQLNPDFSTYSNSISVLKYPFDGSKPDRS
;
A
#
# COMPACT_ATOMS: atom_id res chain seq x y z
N MET A 1 -11.59 -36.91 -17.46
CA MET A 1 -12.51 -35.79 -17.73
C MET A 1 -11.65 -34.54 -17.72
N GLY A 2 -11.64 -33.79 -18.83
CA GLY A 2 -10.63 -32.77 -19.13
C GLY A 2 -10.59 -31.63 -18.11
N ILE A 3 -9.37 -31.30 -17.68
CA ILE A 3 -9.03 -30.25 -16.72
C ILE A 3 -8.62 -29.02 -17.56
N ASN A 4 -9.17 -27.86 -17.24
CA ASN A 4 -8.96 -26.58 -17.92
C ASN A 4 -7.81 -25.81 -17.20
N PRO A 5 -6.72 -25.37 -17.87
CA PRO A 5 -5.52 -24.83 -17.22
C PRO A 5 -5.47 -23.29 -17.01
N HIS A 6 -6.54 -22.53 -17.23
CA HIS A 6 -6.53 -21.07 -17.05
C HIS A 6 -6.86 -20.62 -15.61
N SER A 7 -5.90 -20.68 -14.68
CA SER A 7 -5.99 -20.00 -13.36
C SER A 7 -4.64 -19.63 -12.71
N LEU A 8 -3.54 -19.67 -13.46
CA LEU A 8 -2.19 -19.37 -12.95
C LEU A 8 -1.76 -17.91 -13.15
N VAL A 9 -2.65 -16.97 -12.82
CA VAL A 9 -2.35 -15.57 -12.44
C VAL A 9 -3.53 -15.18 -11.54
N TYR A 10 -3.26 -14.72 -10.31
CA TYR A 10 -4.17 -14.58 -9.15
C TYR A 10 -4.34 -15.85 -8.30
N PHE A 11 -3.63 -15.90 -7.17
CA PHE A 11 -4.00 -16.76 -6.06
C PHE A 11 -5.30 -16.23 -5.43
N ALA A 12 -6.43 -16.75 -5.91
CA ALA A 12 -7.63 -16.94 -5.12
C ALA A 12 -7.88 -18.45 -5.09
N LEU A 13 -7.57 -19.09 -3.96
CA LEU A 13 -7.77 -20.52 -3.74
C LEU A 13 -9.27 -20.86 -3.87
N ARG A 14 -9.66 -21.54 -4.96
CA ARG A 14 -11.00 -22.15 -5.07
C ARG A 14 -11.05 -23.46 -4.30
N TYR A 15 -11.86 -23.50 -3.24
CA TYR A 15 -12.23 -24.72 -2.53
C TYR A 15 -13.16 -25.61 -3.38
N PRO A 16 -13.01 -26.94 -3.36
CA PRO A 16 -14.04 -27.85 -3.85
C PRO A 16 -15.14 -28.01 -2.79
N THR A 17 -16.34 -27.51 -3.09
CA THR A 17 -17.56 -27.90 -2.35
C THR A 17 -18.08 -29.23 -2.89
N ASP A 18 -17.96 -30.31 -2.12
CA ASP A 18 -18.88 -31.45 -2.28
C ASP A 18 -19.15 -32.09 -0.91
N ASN A 19 -20.31 -31.79 -0.33
CA ASN A 19 -20.82 -32.46 0.85
C ASN A 19 -22.22 -32.97 0.53
N ARG A 20 -22.29 -34.17 -0.04
CA ARG A 20 -23.55 -34.92 -0.17
C ARG A 20 -23.85 -35.64 1.14
N MET A 21 -24.83 -35.16 1.89
CA MET A 21 -25.58 -36.02 2.82
C MET A 21 -27.08 -35.95 2.53
N ARG A 22 -27.64 -37.13 2.30
CA ARG A 22 -29.05 -37.38 1.95
C ARG A 22 -29.94 -37.19 3.18
N PHE A 23 -31.00 -36.42 3.03
CA PHE A 23 -32.14 -36.38 3.95
C PHE A 23 -33.21 -37.41 3.54
N SER A 24 -33.76 -38.12 4.51
CA SER A 24 -35.04 -38.85 4.40
C SER A 24 -35.89 -38.65 5.66
N THR A 25 -36.85 -37.73 5.53
CA THR A 25 -38.28 -37.74 5.94
C THR A 25 -38.78 -38.43 7.23
N LEU A 26 -39.36 -37.58 8.10
CA LEU A 26 -40.69 -37.60 8.77
C LEU A 26 -41.17 -38.77 9.67
N PHE A 27 -41.56 -38.45 10.92
CA PHE A 27 -42.97 -38.31 11.37
C PHE A 27 -43.05 -37.67 12.79
N ALA A 28 -44.27 -37.35 13.24
CA ALA A 28 -44.65 -36.20 14.07
C ALA A 28 -45.15 -36.49 15.51
N LEU A 29 -45.44 -35.39 16.23
CA LEU A 29 -46.45 -35.15 17.30
C LEU A 29 -46.19 -35.59 18.76
N ALA A 30 -46.10 -34.63 19.70
CA ALA A 30 -47.23 -34.14 20.55
C ALA A 30 -46.84 -33.65 21.98
N ALA A 31 -47.34 -32.44 22.32
CA ALA A 31 -48.07 -32.03 23.53
C ALA A 31 -47.40 -31.74 24.92
N LEU A 32 -47.67 -30.48 25.35
CA LEU A 32 -48.15 -29.93 26.64
C LEU A 32 -47.34 -30.00 27.95
N ASP A 33 -47.00 -28.80 28.45
CA ASP A 33 -47.52 -28.10 29.64
C ASP A 33 -46.43 -27.51 30.55
N HIS A 34 -46.45 -26.18 30.74
CA HIS A 34 -45.83 -25.57 31.92
C HIS A 34 -46.60 -24.36 32.46
N LEU A 35 -46.76 -24.42 33.78
CA LEU A 35 -47.46 -23.51 34.68
C LEU A 35 -47.06 -22.03 34.59
N THR A 36 -48.09 -21.22 34.75
CA THR A 36 -48.11 -19.81 35.20
C THR A 36 -47.38 -19.56 36.52
N LEU A 37 -46.60 -18.47 36.60
CA LEU A 37 -46.60 -17.63 37.80
C LEU A 37 -46.38 -16.15 37.44
N VAL A 38 -47.31 -15.33 37.91
CA VAL A 38 -47.42 -13.88 37.72
C VAL A 38 -46.50 -13.16 38.71
N GLY A 39 -45.76 -12.16 38.22
CA GLY A 39 -45.00 -11.23 39.04
C GLY A 39 -44.95 -9.86 38.37
N ALA A 40 -45.82 -8.96 38.81
CA ALA A 40 -45.97 -7.60 38.30
C ALA A 40 -44.83 -6.68 38.77
N PHE A 41 -44.20 -5.96 37.85
CA PHE A 41 -43.56 -4.67 38.15
C PHE A 41 -43.93 -3.62 37.10
N SER A 42 -44.39 -2.50 37.63
CA SER A 42 -44.98 -1.32 36.99
C SER A 42 -44.04 -0.64 35.98
N THR A 43 -44.50 -0.53 34.74
CA THR A 43 -43.92 0.36 33.73
C THR A 43 -44.38 1.80 34.01
N GLY A 44 -43.57 2.56 34.74
CA GLY A 44 -43.70 4.01 34.79
C GLY A 44 -43.38 4.61 33.42
N ARG A 45 -44.40 4.95 32.63
CA ARG A 45 -44.26 5.79 31.44
C ARG A 45 -43.65 7.14 31.83
N LEU A 46 -42.37 7.34 31.48
CA LEU A 46 -41.81 8.68 31.38
C LEU A 46 -42.57 9.44 30.29
N LYS A 47 -43.33 10.46 30.71
CA LYS A 47 -43.98 11.43 29.83
C LYS A 47 -42.90 12.08 28.96
N ARG A 48 -42.92 11.83 27.65
CA ARG A 48 -42.26 12.69 26.65
C ARG A 48 -42.80 14.11 26.85
N ARG A 49 -41.94 15.04 27.26
CA ARG A 49 -42.16 16.46 27.01
C ARG A 49 -42.06 16.65 25.50
N ASP A 50 -43.07 17.29 24.91
CA ASP A 50 -42.94 17.96 23.63
C ASP A 50 -41.87 19.05 23.78
N GLU A 51 -40.63 18.71 23.43
CA GLU A 51 -39.64 19.67 23.01
C GLU A 51 -39.75 19.77 21.48
N GLY A 52 -39.47 20.94 20.90
CA GLY A 52 -39.49 21.16 19.44
C GLY A 52 -38.57 20.17 18.69
N PRO A 53 -38.37 20.29 17.37
CA PRO A 53 -37.51 19.35 16.64
C PRO A 53 -36.16 19.30 17.35
N GLY A 54 -35.87 18.15 17.97
CA GLY A 54 -34.64 17.93 18.73
C GLY A 54 -33.42 18.06 17.81
N PRO A 55 -32.21 18.16 18.36
CA PRO A 55 -31.00 18.16 17.55
C PRO A 55 -30.99 16.93 16.62
N ASP A 56 -30.64 17.13 15.35
CA ASP A 56 -30.47 16.06 14.37
C ASP A 56 -29.22 15.25 14.75
N CYS A 57 -29.47 14.10 15.37
CA CYS A 57 -28.47 13.17 15.86
C CYS A 57 -28.24 12.00 14.89
N SER A 58 -28.72 12.12 13.64
CA SER A 58 -28.47 11.10 12.63
C SER A 58 -26.99 11.06 12.26
N LEU A 59 -26.45 9.84 12.12
CA LEU A 59 -25.17 9.63 11.46
C LEU A 59 -25.33 9.93 9.97
N GLY A 60 -24.24 10.40 9.37
CA GLY A 60 -24.18 10.66 7.94
C GLY A 60 -23.08 11.65 7.61
N THR A 61 -22.55 11.49 6.40
CA THR A 61 -21.56 12.41 5.84
C THR A 61 -22.31 13.47 5.03
N PRO A 62 -22.18 14.77 5.38
CA PRO A 62 -22.69 15.84 4.54
C PRO A 62 -22.13 15.77 3.11
N PRO A 63 -22.92 16.04 2.07
CA PRO A 63 -22.40 16.17 0.72
C PRO A 63 -21.63 17.49 0.57
N THR A 64 -20.68 17.51 -0.35
CA THR A 64 -20.09 18.74 -0.92
C THR A 64 -20.18 18.67 -2.44
N ASN A 65 -19.83 19.76 -3.13
CA ASN A 65 -19.70 19.78 -4.58
C ASN A 65 -18.25 20.02 -4.94
N ALA A 66 -17.68 19.16 -5.77
CA ALA A 66 -16.38 19.38 -6.35
C ALA A 66 -16.37 20.67 -7.21
N PRO A 67 -15.32 21.50 -7.16
CA PRO A 67 -15.20 22.69 -8.01
C PRO A 67 -15.23 22.39 -9.51
N HIS A 68 -14.82 21.18 -9.89
CA HIS A 68 -14.84 20.65 -11.25
C HIS A 68 -14.86 19.11 -11.21
N LYS A 69 -15.05 18.50 -12.39
CA LYS A 69 -14.93 17.04 -12.55
C LYS A 69 -13.55 16.54 -12.14
N ASN A 70 -13.51 15.35 -11.55
CA ASN A 70 -12.29 14.65 -11.21
C ASN A 70 -11.72 13.94 -12.44
N PHE A 71 -10.90 14.65 -13.19
CA PHE A 71 -10.22 14.07 -14.35
C PHE A 71 -9.07 13.13 -13.97
N TRP A 72 -8.70 13.03 -12.68
CA TRP A 72 -7.81 12.00 -12.13
C TRP A 72 -8.58 10.76 -11.64
N GLY A 73 -9.92 10.78 -11.65
CA GLY A 73 -10.76 9.69 -11.18
C GLY A 73 -10.67 8.47 -12.08
N SER A 74 -10.74 7.28 -11.48
CA SER A 74 -10.63 5.97 -12.15
C SER A 74 -11.58 5.85 -13.37
N LEU A 75 -11.30 4.89 -14.24
CA LEU A 75 -12.15 4.64 -15.40
C LEU A 75 -13.54 4.20 -14.94
N THR A 76 -14.57 4.76 -15.57
CA THR A 76 -15.93 4.26 -15.38
C THR A 76 -16.06 2.84 -15.95
N SER A 77 -17.07 2.09 -15.48
CA SER A 77 -17.39 0.77 -16.05
C SER A 77 -17.62 0.82 -17.56
N LYS A 78 -18.22 1.91 -18.06
CA LYS A 78 -18.46 2.11 -19.49
C LYS A 78 -17.17 2.41 -20.25
N GLU A 79 -16.34 3.34 -19.75
CA GLU A 79 -15.03 3.64 -20.37
C GLU A 79 -14.18 2.37 -20.46
N THR A 80 -14.14 1.57 -19.39
CA THR A 80 -13.40 0.30 -19.37
C THR A 80 -13.90 -0.67 -20.43
N ALA A 81 -15.21 -0.93 -20.52
CA ALA A 81 -15.77 -1.86 -21.50
C ALA A 81 -15.55 -1.38 -22.95
N ASP A 82 -15.72 -0.09 -23.21
CA ASP A 82 -15.50 0.51 -24.54
C ASP A 82 -14.02 0.41 -24.96
N VAL A 83 -13.09 0.61 -24.03
CA VAL A 83 -11.64 0.50 -24.27
C VAL A 83 -11.22 -0.93 -24.53
N LEU A 84 -11.64 -1.90 -23.70
CA LEU A 84 -11.32 -3.31 -23.93
C LEU A 84 -11.87 -3.77 -25.29
N SER A 85 -13.10 -3.38 -25.62
CA SER A 85 -13.70 -3.65 -26.93
C SER A 85 -12.93 -3.00 -28.08
N PHE A 86 -12.34 -1.81 -27.86
CA PHE A 86 -11.50 -1.14 -28.84
C PHE A 86 -10.15 -1.86 -29.04
N LEU A 87 -9.51 -2.32 -27.96
CA LEU A 87 -8.25 -3.05 -28.01
C LEU A 87 -8.35 -4.40 -28.74
N HIS A 88 -9.48 -5.08 -28.63
CA HIS A 88 -9.75 -6.35 -29.33
C HIS A 88 -10.08 -6.21 -30.83
N ARG A 89 -10.17 -4.98 -31.35
CA ARG A 89 -10.46 -4.77 -32.77
C ARG A 89 -9.29 -5.21 -33.64
N ASN A 90 -9.59 -5.82 -34.79
CA ASN A 90 -8.59 -6.27 -35.76
C ASN A 90 -7.69 -5.11 -36.26
N GLU A 91 -8.22 -3.89 -36.31
CA GLU A 91 -7.51 -2.68 -36.74
C GLU A 91 -6.35 -2.30 -35.82
N THR A 92 -6.35 -2.76 -34.56
CA THR A 92 -5.20 -2.55 -33.64
C THR A 92 -3.99 -3.40 -34.03
N GLY A 93 -4.21 -4.51 -34.74
CA GLY A 93 -3.18 -5.47 -35.10
C GLY A 93 -2.66 -6.31 -33.93
N PHE A 94 -3.25 -6.22 -32.73
CA PHE A 94 -2.76 -6.92 -31.55
C PHE A 94 -3.03 -8.42 -31.57
N ASN A 95 -4.06 -8.88 -32.29
CA ASN A 95 -4.48 -10.29 -32.34
C ASN A 95 -4.62 -10.87 -30.91
N LEU A 96 -5.42 -10.19 -30.08
CA LEU A 96 -5.63 -10.55 -28.69
C LEU A 96 -6.50 -11.80 -28.56
N THR A 97 -6.18 -12.62 -27.58
CA THR A 97 -7.05 -13.70 -27.09
C THR A 97 -7.75 -13.20 -25.83
N SER A 98 -9.05 -13.49 -25.68
CA SER A 98 -9.82 -13.15 -24.47
C SER A 98 -9.15 -13.72 -23.22
N ALA A 99 -9.22 -13.01 -22.11
CA ALA A 99 -8.58 -13.43 -20.86
C ALA A 99 -9.03 -14.82 -20.37
N GLU A 100 -10.26 -15.24 -20.70
CA GLU A 100 -10.78 -16.59 -20.35
C GLU A 100 -10.06 -17.71 -21.12
N ASP A 101 -9.56 -17.44 -22.32
CA ASP A 101 -8.97 -18.43 -23.25
C ASP A 101 -7.46 -18.25 -23.45
N ALA A 102 -6.88 -17.13 -22.99
CA ALA A 102 -5.49 -16.77 -23.26
C ALA A 102 -4.50 -17.57 -22.42
N GLY A 103 -3.58 -18.27 -23.09
CA GLY A 103 -2.45 -18.98 -22.50
C GLY A 103 -1.18 -18.12 -22.37
N SER A 104 -0.02 -18.76 -22.24
CA SER A 104 1.29 -18.09 -22.26
C SER A 104 1.76 -17.73 -23.68
N ARG A 105 1.20 -18.38 -24.70
CA ARG A 105 1.52 -18.22 -26.12
C ARG A 105 0.54 -17.30 -26.87
N ASP A 106 -0.30 -16.59 -26.13
CA ASP A 106 -1.28 -15.65 -26.67
C ASP A 106 -0.86 -14.21 -26.40
N ASN A 107 -1.41 -13.28 -27.18
CA ASN A 107 -1.34 -11.87 -26.87
C ASN A 107 -2.53 -11.52 -25.96
N LYS A 108 -2.27 -10.82 -24.85
CA LYS A 108 -3.28 -10.54 -23.83
C LYS A 108 -3.09 -9.18 -23.19
N ILE A 109 -4.20 -8.60 -22.75
CA ILE A 109 -4.20 -7.37 -21.98
C ILE A 109 -3.78 -7.71 -20.55
N MET A 110 -2.76 -7.01 -20.04
CA MET A 110 -2.26 -7.17 -18.68
C MET A 110 -2.94 -6.19 -17.73
N SER A 111 -3.13 -4.93 -18.15
CA SER A 111 -3.86 -3.93 -17.37
C SER A 111 -4.43 -2.85 -18.28
N VAL A 112 -5.50 -2.20 -17.80
CA VAL A 112 -6.02 -0.95 -18.34
C VAL A 112 -6.38 -0.04 -17.17
N GLU A 113 -5.87 1.18 -17.19
CA GLU A 113 -6.17 2.18 -16.17
C GLU A 113 -6.12 3.60 -16.73
N LEU A 114 -6.57 4.58 -15.93
CA LEU A 114 -6.48 5.97 -16.34
C LEU A 114 -5.00 6.35 -16.53
N MET A 115 -4.66 6.85 -17.72
CA MET A 115 -3.40 7.55 -17.92
C MET A 115 -3.51 8.93 -17.28
N MET A 116 -2.67 9.20 -16.27
CA MET A 116 -2.70 10.48 -15.57
C MET A 116 -2.43 11.63 -16.54
N PRO A 117 -3.24 12.70 -16.52
CA PRO A 117 -3.02 13.85 -17.39
C PRO A 117 -1.77 14.60 -16.94
N ASN A 118 -1.04 15.17 -17.91
CA ASN A 118 0.13 15.98 -17.66
C ASN A 118 -0.21 17.18 -16.76
N LYS A 119 0.70 17.52 -15.83
CA LYS A 119 0.54 18.70 -14.96
C LYS A 119 0.41 19.96 -15.81
N THR A 120 1.18 20.06 -16.89
CA THR A 120 1.15 21.20 -17.82
C THR A 120 -0.19 21.40 -18.54
N ASP A 121 -0.95 20.33 -18.78
CA ASP A 121 -2.29 20.40 -19.38
C ASP A 121 -3.36 20.75 -18.34
N VAL A 122 -3.13 20.35 -17.08
CA VAL A 122 -4.07 20.52 -15.97
C VAL A 122 -4.01 21.92 -15.35
N LEU A 123 -2.82 22.46 -15.10
CA LEU A 123 -2.65 23.73 -14.40
C LEU A 123 -3.41 24.91 -15.05
N PRO A 124 -3.40 25.08 -16.38
CA PRO A 124 -4.19 26.12 -17.04
C PRO A 124 -5.68 26.00 -16.73
N PHE A 125 -6.23 24.78 -16.75
CA PHE A 125 -7.63 24.50 -16.41
C PHE A 125 -7.94 24.87 -14.94
N LEU A 126 -7.07 24.49 -14.00
CA LEU A 126 -7.24 24.81 -12.58
C LEU A 126 -7.15 26.31 -12.29
N SER A 127 -6.42 27.06 -13.12
CA SER A 127 -6.24 28.52 -12.97
C SER A 127 -7.37 29.35 -13.60
N ASN A 128 -7.99 28.84 -14.67
CA ASN A 128 -8.99 29.57 -15.44
C ASN A 128 -10.08 28.59 -15.91
N SER A 129 -11.17 28.50 -15.14
CA SER A 129 -12.30 27.55 -15.29
C SER A 129 -13.13 27.72 -16.58
N SER A 130 -12.61 28.41 -17.59
CA SER A 130 -13.30 28.74 -18.85
C SER A 130 -12.95 27.80 -20.02
N GLY A 131 -12.01 26.86 -19.83
CA GLY A 131 -11.71 25.78 -20.78
C GLY A 131 -12.41 24.45 -20.42
N GLY A 132 -12.54 23.55 -21.38
CA GLY A 132 -12.85 22.14 -21.08
C GLY A 132 -11.71 21.50 -20.27
N GLY A 133 -12.02 20.53 -19.41
CA GLY A 133 -11.01 19.76 -18.67
C GLY A 133 -10.06 19.00 -19.62
N PRO A 134 -8.92 18.49 -19.11
CA PRO A 134 -7.98 17.74 -19.93
C PRO A 134 -8.66 16.52 -20.56
N GLU A 135 -8.25 16.19 -21.79
CA GLU A 135 -8.67 14.95 -22.43
C GLU A 135 -8.20 13.76 -21.60
N ARG A 136 -9.09 12.77 -21.41
CA ARG A 136 -8.77 11.55 -20.67
C ARG A 136 -8.26 10.48 -21.64
N PHE A 137 -7.20 9.79 -21.23
CA PHE A 137 -6.61 8.67 -21.95
C PHE A 137 -6.49 7.46 -21.02
N VAL A 138 -6.34 6.27 -21.59
CA VAL A 138 -6.03 5.03 -20.87
C VAL A 138 -4.59 4.65 -21.13
N LEU A 139 -3.92 4.19 -20.08
CA LEU A 139 -2.68 3.45 -20.17
C LEU A 139 -3.03 1.96 -20.20
N ALA A 140 -2.71 1.29 -21.30
CA ALA A 140 -2.97 -0.12 -21.50
C ALA A 140 -1.64 -0.88 -21.62
N ALA A 141 -1.40 -1.85 -20.74
CA ALA A 141 -0.27 -2.76 -20.85
C ALA A 141 -0.72 -4.03 -21.60
N VAL A 142 -0.05 -4.36 -22.70
CA VAL A 142 -0.34 -5.55 -23.51
C VAL A 142 0.88 -6.45 -23.53
N MET A 143 0.70 -7.72 -23.14
CA MET A 143 1.70 -8.77 -23.31
C MET A 143 1.52 -9.43 -24.67
N PHE A 144 2.57 -9.44 -25.48
CA PHE A 144 2.67 -10.20 -26.71
C PHE A 144 3.39 -11.51 -26.41
N GLY A 145 2.62 -12.56 -26.08
CA GLY A 145 3.14 -13.88 -25.75
C GLY A 145 3.27 -14.81 -26.95
N ALA A 146 2.68 -14.49 -28.10
CA ALA A 146 2.77 -15.32 -29.30
C ALA A 146 4.19 -15.43 -29.92
N PRO A 147 5.01 -14.37 -29.93
CA PRO A 147 6.41 -14.47 -30.36
C PRO A 147 7.25 -15.37 -29.44
N GLU A 148 8.35 -15.92 -29.95
CA GLU A 148 9.30 -16.67 -29.10
C GLU A 148 9.94 -15.74 -28.06
N ASP A 149 10.36 -14.55 -28.48
CA ASP A 149 10.79 -13.48 -27.58
C ASP A 149 9.57 -12.69 -27.10
N ALA A 150 8.92 -13.18 -26.04
CA ALA A 150 7.75 -12.53 -25.47
C ALA A 150 8.11 -11.16 -24.87
N TYR A 151 7.20 -10.20 -24.99
CA TYR A 151 7.40 -8.86 -24.46
C TYR A 151 6.09 -8.22 -24.01
N LEU A 152 6.19 -7.24 -23.11
CA LEU A 152 5.14 -6.34 -22.71
C LEU A 152 5.37 -4.97 -23.35
N GLN A 153 4.30 -4.26 -23.70
CA GLN A 153 4.40 -2.88 -24.18
C GLN A 153 3.21 -2.07 -23.68
N ASN A 154 3.48 -0.82 -23.29
CA ASN A 154 2.46 0.13 -22.88
C ASN A 154 1.93 0.92 -24.07
N PHE A 155 0.63 1.21 -24.04
CA PHE A 155 -0.09 1.94 -25.08
C PHE A 155 -0.94 3.05 -24.47
N LYS A 156 -0.93 4.20 -25.14
CA LYS A 156 -1.88 5.29 -24.90
C LYS A 156 -3.11 5.04 -25.76
N VAL A 157 -4.28 4.97 -25.12
CA VAL A 157 -5.56 4.70 -25.79
C VAL A 157 -6.52 5.85 -25.52
N GLY A 158 -7.08 6.46 -26.56
CA GLY A 158 -8.06 7.53 -26.41
C GLY A 158 -8.03 8.54 -27.56
N PRO A 159 -8.65 9.72 -27.39
CA PRO A 159 -9.28 10.20 -26.16
C PRO A 159 -10.54 9.42 -25.77
N LEU A 160 -10.93 9.52 -24.50
CA LEU A 160 -12.20 9.03 -23.96
C LEU A 160 -13.31 10.10 -24.08
N PRO A 161 -14.60 9.70 -24.25
CA PRO A 161 -15.07 8.35 -24.53
C PRO A 161 -14.59 7.85 -25.90
N ILE A 162 -14.53 6.54 -26.09
CA ILE A 162 -14.06 5.96 -27.36
C ILE A 162 -14.98 6.38 -28.52
N THR A 163 -14.38 7.00 -29.53
CA THR A 163 -15.02 7.42 -30.79
C THR A 163 -14.20 6.98 -31.99
N ASN A 164 -14.61 7.35 -33.22
CA ASN A 164 -13.82 7.11 -34.42
C ASN A 164 -12.52 7.94 -34.48
N ALA A 165 -12.39 8.97 -33.65
CA ALA A 165 -11.15 9.75 -33.52
C ALA A 165 -10.17 9.12 -32.51
N SER A 166 -10.62 8.14 -31.71
CA SER A 166 -9.77 7.49 -30.73
C SER A 166 -8.75 6.59 -31.41
N ILE A 167 -7.52 6.65 -30.92
CA ILE A 167 -6.37 5.89 -31.43
C ILE A 167 -5.75 5.07 -30.31
N VAL A 168 -5.00 4.05 -30.71
CA VAL A 168 -4.07 3.32 -29.86
C VAL A 168 -2.67 3.51 -30.42
N MET A 169 -1.72 3.88 -29.58
CA MET A 169 -0.33 4.06 -29.99
C MET A 169 0.63 3.65 -28.87
N PRO A 170 1.83 3.13 -29.20
CA PRO A 170 2.85 2.85 -28.19
C PRO A 170 3.11 4.08 -27.33
N TYR A 171 3.26 3.87 -26.03
CA TYR A 171 3.50 4.92 -25.05
C TYR A 171 4.83 4.67 -24.35
N THR A 172 5.79 5.53 -24.66
CA THR A 172 7.15 5.50 -24.10
C THR A 172 7.54 6.83 -23.48
N PHE A 173 6.61 7.79 -23.40
CA PHE A 173 6.91 9.15 -22.94
C PHE A 173 7.41 9.15 -21.50
N ALA A 174 6.83 8.32 -20.62
CA ALA A 174 7.25 8.20 -19.22
C ALA A 174 8.38 7.18 -19.00
N ASP A 175 8.85 6.51 -20.05
CA ASP A 175 9.90 5.51 -19.94
C ASP A 175 11.27 6.20 -19.99
N THR A 176 12.17 5.79 -19.10
CA THR A 176 13.58 6.18 -19.19
C THR A 176 14.41 5.23 -20.06
N ARG A 177 13.79 4.08 -20.40
CA ARG A 177 14.32 3.08 -21.31
C ARG A 177 14.41 3.66 -22.71
N ALA A 178 15.53 3.42 -23.39
CA ALA A 178 15.68 3.82 -24.78
C ALA A 178 14.98 2.82 -25.73
N GLY A 179 14.48 3.31 -26.87
CA GLY A 179 13.94 2.45 -27.93
C GLY A 179 12.42 2.50 -28.03
N ASP A 180 11.79 1.35 -28.29
CA ASP A 180 10.36 1.22 -28.58
C ASP A 180 9.49 0.90 -27.35
N GLY A 181 10.09 0.89 -26.15
CA GLY A 181 9.40 0.65 -24.87
C GLY A 181 8.92 -0.79 -24.68
N LYS A 182 9.41 -1.75 -25.49
CA LYS A 182 9.13 -3.16 -25.24
C LYS A 182 9.95 -3.65 -24.04
N ILE A 183 9.26 -4.30 -23.11
CA ILE A 183 9.83 -4.89 -21.91
C ILE A 183 9.86 -6.41 -22.11
N PRO A 184 11.03 -7.03 -22.29
CA PRO A 184 11.16 -8.47 -22.36
C PRO A 184 10.49 -9.18 -21.18
N VAL A 185 9.75 -10.24 -21.47
CA VAL A 185 9.15 -11.11 -20.44
C VAL A 185 9.95 -12.40 -20.44
N ILE A 186 10.89 -12.51 -19.50
CA ILE A 186 11.89 -13.59 -19.47
C ILE A 186 11.28 -14.95 -19.16
N ASN A 187 10.23 -15.00 -18.34
CA ASN A 187 9.49 -16.21 -18.01
C ASN A 187 7.97 -16.03 -18.25
N PRO A 188 7.51 -16.06 -19.51
CA PRO A 188 6.09 -15.90 -19.84
C PRO A 188 5.28 -17.20 -19.61
N ASP A 189 5.95 -18.35 -19.44
CA ASP A 189 5.36 -19.69 -19.38
C ASP A 189 5.24 -20.23 -17.94
N ALA A 190 4.80 -19.38 -17.00
CA ALA A 190 4.70 -19.73 -15.58
C ALA A 190 3.86 -21.01 -15.31
N GLY A 191 2.84 -21.27 -16.14
CA GLY A 191 2.03 -22.49 -16.05
C GLY A 191 2.82 -23.76 -16.37
N ASP A 192 3.48 -23.79 -17.53
CA ASP A 192 4.36 -24.89 -17.93
C ASP A 192 5.47 -25.11 -16.90
N TYR A 193 5.97 -24.03 -16.29
CA TYR A 193 6.96 -24.11 -15.23
C TYR A 193 6.43 -24.75 -13.95
N GLY A 194 5.18 -24.48 -13.60
CA GLY A 194 4.47 -25.19 -12.53
C GLY A 194 4.39 -26.69 -12.80
N ASP A 195 4.02 -27.08 -14.02
CA ASP A 195 3.94 -28.48 -14.43
C ASP A 195 5.31 -29.17 -14.42
N PHE A 196 6.34 -28.49 -14.92
CA PHE A 196 7.73 -28.95 -14.86
C PHE A 196 8.17 -29.19 -13.40
N ASN A 197 7.93 -28.23 -12.51
CA ASN A 197 8.27 -28.39 -11.10
C ASN A 197 7.53 -29.56 -10.45
N LEU A 198 6.23 -29.71 -10.73
CA LEU A 198 5.43 -30.82 -10.23
C LEU A 198 6.01 -32.18 -10.66
N GLU A 199 6.45 -32.31 -11.91
CA GLU A 199 7.09 -33.53 -12.41
C GLU A 199 8.42 -33.81 -11.69
N ARG A 200 9.28 -32.81 -11.55
CA ARG A 200 10.58 -32.94 -10.84
C ARG A 200 10.38 -33.24 -9.35
N MET A 201 9.34 -32.70 -8.73
CA MET A 201 8.98 -33.04 -7.35
C MET A 201 8.57 -34.52 -7.21
N LYS A 202 7.83 -35.09 -8.18
CA LYS A 202 7.47 -36.53 -8.19
C LYS A 202 8.71 -37.39 -8.31
N GLU A 203 9.67 -36.98 -9.13
CA GLU A 203 10.95 -37.67 -9.26
C GLU A 203 11.75 -37.67 -7.95
N ALA A 204 11.54 -36.70 -7.07
CA ALA A 204 12.20 -36.57 -5.76
C ALA A 204 11.34 -37.11 -4.58
N GLU A 205 10.25 -37.83 -4.84
CA GLU A 205 9.30 -38.25 -3.80
C GLU A 205 9.95 -39.15 -2.72
N ASP A 206 10.92 -39.98 -3.10
CA ASP A 206 11.69 -40.80 -2.14
C ASP A 206 12.48 -39.92 -1.16
N VAL A 207 13.02 -38.80 -1.63
CA VAL A 207 13.73 -37.80 -0.82
C VAL A 207 12.75 -37.07 0.10
N THR A 208 11.63 -36.55 -0.42
CA THR A 208 10.66 -35.82 0.40
C THR A 208 10.03 -36.70 1.48
N LYS A 209 9.73 -37.97 1.17
CA LYS A 209 9.30 -38.98 2.15
C LYS A 209 10.36 -39.22 3.21
N ARG A 210 11.63 -39.34 2.82
CA ARG A 210 12.74 -39.57 3.75
C ARG A 210 12.96 -38.39 4.71
N LEU A 211 12.79 -37.16 4.23
CA LEU A 211 13.04 -35.94 5.00
C LEU A 211 11.87 -35.58 5.94
N TRP A 212 10.63 -35.65 5.45
CA TRP A 212 9.46 -35.10 6.15
C TRP A 212 8.25 -36.03 6.19
N ASN A 213 8.32 -37.20 5.53
CA ASN A 213 7.19 -38.10 5.33
C ASN A 213 6.00 -37.41 4.64
N LEU A 214 6.31 -36.56 3.66
CA LEU A 214 5.34 -35.83 2.84
C LEU A 214 5.59 -36.05 1.35
N THR A 215 4.50 -36.05 0.58
CA THR A 215 4.47 -36.16 -0.88
C THR A 215 3.60 -35.07 -1.47
N ILE A 216 3.63 -34.96 -2.79
CA ILE A 216 2.69 -34.10 -3.55
C ILE A 216 1.24 -34.47 -3.27
N ASP A 217 0.93 -35.77 -3.12
CA ASP A 217 -0.43 -36.24 -2.85
C ASP A 217 -0.91 -35.82 -1.46
N ASP A 218 0.01 -35.52 -0.54
CA ASP A 218 -0.28 -34.93 0.78
C ASP A 218 -0.43 -33.40 0.73
N GLY A 219 -0.28 -32.79 -0.46
CA GLY A 219 -0.36 -31.35 -0.67
C GLY A 219 0.97 -30.62 -0.48
N LEU A 220 2.11 -31.30 -0.57
CA LEU A 220 3.44 -30.67 -0.54
C LEU A 220 3.52 -29.63 -1.65
N GLN A 221 3.98 -28.42 -1.31
CA GLN A 221 3.98 -27.30 -2.23
C GLN A 221 5.41 -26.94 -2.60
N VAL A 222 5.62 -26.62 -3.87
CA VAL A 222 6.68 -25.72 -4.27
C VAL A 222 5.95 -24.49 -4.75
N PRO A 223 5.76 -23.48 -3.87
CA PRO A 223 5.24 -22.21 -4.32
C PRO A 223 6.07 -21.81 -5.53
N LEU A 224 5.43 -21.29 -6.57
CA LEU A 224 6.16 -20.58 -7.60
C LEU A 224 6.78 -19.38 -6.87
N ALA A 225 7.98 -19.61 -6.33
CA ALA A 225 8.77 -18.58 -5.72
C ALA A 225 8.96 -17.59 -6.86
N PHE A 226 8.30 -16.45 -6.74
CA PHE A 226 8.68 -15.27 -7.47
C PHE A 226 10.07 -14.94 -6.93
N ALA A 227 11.10 -15.61 -7.45
CA ALA A 227 12.41 -15.01 -7.52
C ALA A 227 12.17 -13.76 -8.38
N ALA A 228 11.78 -12.70 -7.67
CA ALA A 228 11.44 -11.40 -8.18
C ALA A 228 12.65 -10.56 -7.81
N PRO A 229 13.41 -10.06 -8.80
CA PRO A 229 13.28 -10.31 -10.23
C PRO A 229 13.93 -11.64 -10.68
N VAL A 230 13.50 -12.14 -11.84
CA VAL A 230 14.07 -13.35 -12.47
C VAL A 230 15.52 -13.08 -12.86
N ARG A 231 16.44 -13.98 -12.52
CA ARG A 231 17.88 -13.80 -12.81
C ARG A 231 18.26 -14.40 -14.18
N ILE A 232 18.96 -13.59 -14.98
CA ILE A 232 19.70 -14.05 -16.15
C ILE A 232 21.19 -14.14 -15.78
N THR A 233 21.82 -15.29 -16.00
CA THR A 233 23.26 -15.49 -15.74
C THR A 233 23.89 -16.19 -16.94
N ASP A 234 24.85 -15.51 -17.59
CA ASP A 234 25.52 -15.98 -18.82
C ASP A 234 24.53 -16.37 -19.93
N GLY A 235 23.46 -15.58 -20.09
CA GLY A 235 22.40 -15.84 -21.08
C GLY A 235 21.44 -16.97 -20.71
N ARG A 236 21.51 -17.51 -19.48
CA ARG A 236 20.60 -18.55 -18.98
C ARG A 236 19.61 -17.99 -17.98
N VAL A 237 18.37 -18.49 -18.01
CA VAL A 237 17.33 -18.15 -17.04
C VAL A 237 17.38 -19.15 -15.90
N ILE A 238 17.93 -18.74 -14.76
CA ILE A 238 18.13 -19.60 -13.59
C ILE A 238 17.12 -19.22 -12.52
N MET A 239 16.38 -20.21 -12.04
CA MET A 239 15.38 -20.06 -11.00
C MET A 239 15.71 -20.94 -9.79
N TRP A 240 15.32 -20.48 -8.61
CA TRP A 240 15.42 -21.21 -7.36
C TRP A 240 14.06 -21.33 -6.69
N GLN A 241 13.73 -22.52 -6.19
CA GLN A 241 12.49 -22.79 -5.47
C GLN A 241 12.77 -23.48 -4.14
N GLY A 242 11.98 -23.16 -3.13
CA GLY A 242 11.91 -23.87 -1.88
C GLY A 242 10.66 -24.75 -1.80
N PHE A 243 10.75 -25.83 -1.03
CA PHE A 243 9.60 -26.65 -0.68
C PHE A 243 8.92 -26.11 0.57
N ASN A 244 7.60 -26.08 0.57
CA ASN A 244 6.77 -25.69 1.71
C ASN A 244 5.82 -26.82 2.10
N ALA A 245 5.51 -26.91 3.40
CA ALA A 245 4.53 -27.89 3.88
C ALA A 245 3.10 -27.55 3.40
N PRO A 246 2.20 -28.56 3.35
CA PRO A 246 0.80 -28.33 3.04
C PRO A 246 0.14 -27.39 4.04
N VAL A 247 -0.71 -26.47 3.55
CA VAL A 247 -1.64 -25.71 4.40
C VAL A 247 -2.87 -26.60 4.63
N THR A 248 -3.21 -26.82 5.90
CA THR A 248 -4.27 -27.75 6.32
C THR A 248 -5.51 -27.04 6.87
N GLY A 249 -5.38 -25.77 7.25
CA GLY A 249 -6.48 -24.91 7.72
C GLY A 249 -6.88 -23.80 6.73
N ASN A 250 -7.71 -22.87 7.21
CA ASN A 250 -8.16 -21.69 6.48
C ASN A 250 -7.34 -20.43 6.79
N TYR A 251 -6.11 -20.59 7.29
CA TYR A 251 -5.29 -19.51 7.85
C TYR A 251 -4.18 -19.01 6.90
N ASP A 252 -4.08 -19.53 5.68
CA ASP A 252 -3.11 -19.11 4.65
C ASP A 252 -1.64 -19.03 5.13
N THR A 253 -1.21 -20.04 5.89
CA THR A 253 0.07 -20.04 6.63
C THR A 253 1.30 -20.35 5.78
N ILE A 254 1.17 -20.47 4.46
CA ILE A 254 2.18 -21.06 3.59
C ILE A 254 3.56 -20.41 3.74
N SER A 255 3.63 -19.09 3.95
CA SER A 255 4.88 -18.33 4.08
C SER A 255 5.62 -18.60 5.39
N LEU A 256 5.01 -19.28 6.36
CA LEU A 256 5.61 -19.76 7.62
C LEU A 256 6.07 -21.23 7.55
N LEU A 257 5.90 -21.90 6.41
CA LEU A 257 6.08 -23.35 6.29
C LEU A 257 7.25 -23.81 5.38
N PRO A 258 8.39 -23.10 5.26
CA PRO A 258 9.50 -23.58 4.44
C PRO A 258 10.11 -24.86 5.03
N LEU A 259 10.60 -25.76 4.16
CA LEU A 259 11.12 -27.08 4.53
C LEU A 259 12.64 -27.25 4.35
N GLY A 260 13.32 -26.25 3.80
CA GLY A 260 14.79 -26.19 3.75
C GLY A 260 15.47 -27.04 2.66
N LEU A 261 14.68 -27.61 1.75
CA LEU A 261 15.18 -28.17 0.48
C LEU A 261 14.92 -27.16 -0.62
N TYR A 262 15.92 -26.93 -1.47
CA TYR A 262 15.82 -26.02 -2.59
C TYR A 262 16.25 -26.68 -3.89
N MET A 263 15.60 -26.29 -4.98
CA MET A 263 15.86 -26.80 -6.33
C MET A 263 16.28 -25.64 -7.22
N ARG A 264 17.39 -25.81 -7.97
CA ARG A 264 17.84 -24.89 -9.01
C ARG A 264 17.44 -25.41 -10.37
N THR A 265 16.74 -24.62 -11.16
CA THR A 265 16.33 -25.00 -12.51
C THR A 265 16.90 -24.04 -13.54
N ASP A 266 17.35 -24.58 -14.67
CA ASP A 266 17.64 -23.84 -15.88
C ASP A 266 16.43 -23.94 -16.80
N ILE A 267 15.72 -22.83 -16.95
CA ILE A 267 14.50 -22.71 -17.77
C ILE A 267 14.73 -21.85 -19.02
N THR A 268 15.96 -21.87 -19.54
CA THR A 268 16.31 -21.07 -20.71
C THR A 268 15.48 -21.46 -21.94
N GLY A 269 14.84 -20.47 -22.56
CA GLY A 269 13.92 -20.66 -23.68
C GLY A 269 12.56 -21.19 -23.25
N ARG A 270 11.64 -21.33 -24.20
CA ARG A 270 10.22 -21.59 -23.91
C ARG A 270 9.77 -23.03 -24.17
N ASP A 271 10.70 -23.96 -24.28
CA ASP A 271 10.43 -25.38 -24.54
C ASP A 271 10.66 -26.19 -23.26
N PRO A 272 9.59 -26.58 -22.53
CA PRO A 272 9.72 -27.26 -21.24
C PRO A 272 10.51 -28.57 -21.30
N SER A 273 10.57 -29.21 -22.48
CA SER A 273 11.33 -30.45 -22.66
C SER A 273 12.85 -30.26 -22.60
N LYS A 274 13.33 -29.01 -22.70
CA LYS A 274 14.75 -28.64 -22.59
C LYS A 274 15.14 -28.10 -21.22
N TRP A 275 14.15 -27.76 -20.40
CA TRP A 275 14.39 -27.32 -19.03
C TRP A 275 14.94 -28.46 -18.20
N LYS A 276 15.75 -28.12 -17.19
CA LYS A 276 16.42 -29.12 -16.37
C LYS A 276 16.69 -28.62 -14.96
N VAL A 277 16.68 -29.55 -14.01
CA VAL A 277 17.24 -29.30 -12.68
C VAL A 277 18.75 -29.32 -12.81
N THR A 278 19.41 -28.31 -12.24
CA THR A 278 20.87 -28.13 -12.31
C THR A 278 21.52 -28.13 -10.93
N GLY A 279 20.74 -28.41 -9.90
CA GLY A 279 21.24 -28.62 -8.55
C GLY A 279 20.18 -28.57 -7.48
N TRP A 280 20.57 -29.00 -6.29
CA TRP A 280 19.78 -29.04 -5.08
C TRP A 280 20.57 -28.44 -3.93
N VAL A 281 19.89 -27.80 -2.98
CA VAL A 281 20.51 -27.32 -1.74
C VAL A 281 19.75 -27.86 -0.54
N TYR A 282 20.47 -28.40 0.43
CA TYR A 282 19.95 -28.79 1.74
C TYR A 282 21.03 -28.59 2.78
N ASN A 283 20.71 -27.94 3.90
CA ASN A 283 21.67 -27.63 4.98
C ASN A 283 22.90 -26.82 4.50
N ASN A 284 22.69 -25.87 3.59
CA ASN A 284 23.76 -25.07 2.96
C ASN A 284 24.80 -25.88 2.16
N GLU A 285 24.48 -27.13 1.81
CA GLU A 285 25.31 -27.96 0.92
C GLU A 285 24.67 -28.05 -0.46
N PHE A 286 25.49 -27.89 -1.50
CA PHE A 286 25.04 -27.93 -2.89
C PHE A 286 25.31 -29.30 -3.53
N TYR A 287 24.28 -29.89 -4.12
CA TYR A 287 24.33 -31.17 -4.81
C TYR A 287 24.01 -30.95 -6.30
N PRO A 288 24.94 -31.22 -7.23
CA PRO A 288 24.71 -31.03 -8.66
C PRO A 288 23.55 -31.87 -9.21
N GLU A 289 23.42 -33.10 -8.72
CA GLU A 289 22.42 -34.07 -9.14
C GLU A 289 21.60 -34.58 -7.94
N LEU A 290 20.34 -34.95 -8.18
CA LEU A 290 19.46 -35.50 -7.13
C LEU A 290 20.03 -36.79 -6.52
N ASP A 291 20.69 -37.63 -7.34
CA ASP A 291 21.31 -38.87 -6.88
C ASP A 291 22.49 -38.66 -5.92
N ASP A 292 23.18 -37.53 -6.02
CA ASP A 292 24.24 -37.18 -5.06
C ASP A 292 23.63 -36.86 -3.70
N PHE A 293 22.49 -36.16 -3.67
CA PHE A 293 21.76 -35.93 -2.43
C PHE A 293 21.17 -37.23 -1.86
N ARG A 294 20.63 -38.12 -2.71
CA ARG A 294 20.14 -39.45 -2.31
C ARG A 294 21.20 -40.27 -1.58
N LYS A 295 22.45 -40.25 -2.05
CA LYS A 295 23.57 -40.96 -1.39
C LYS A 295 23.79 -40.46 0.04
N VAL A 296 23.66 -39.15 0.26
CA VAL A 296 23.84 -38.54 1.58
C VAL A 296 22.71 -38.93 2.54
N ILE A 297 21.45 -38.85 2.11
CA ILE A 297 20.30 -39.16 3.00
C ILE A 297 20.11 -40.66 3.27
N ALA A 298 20.75 -41.51 2.44
CA ALA A 298 20.78 -42.97 2.62
C ALA A 298 21.77 -43.40 3.71
N ASP A 299 22.72 -42.55 4.12
CA ASP A 299 23.61 -42.83 5.24
C ASP A 299 22.78 -43.02 6.53
N PRO A 300 22.93 -44.13 7.28
CA PRO A 300 22.20 -44.34 8.53
C PRO A 300 22.47 -43.28 9.61
N SER A 301 23.57 -42.53 9.52
CA SER A 301 23.91 -41.44 10.42
C SER A 301 23.24 -40.11 10.03
N PHE A 302 22.66 -40.01 8.82
CA PHE A 302 21.95 -38.82 8.38
C PHE A 302 20.74 -38.51 9.27
N LYS A 303 20.66 -37.27 9.73
CA LYS A 303 19.53 -36.75 10.50
C LYS A 303 18.86 -35.63 9.71
N SER A 304 17.55 -35.78 9.48
CA SER A 304 16.72 -34.71 8.94
C SER A 304 16.71 -33.52 9.90
N MET A 305 16.68 -32.31 9.33
CA MET A 305 16.70 -31.06 10.09
C MET A 305 15.35 -30.65 10.69
N GLY A 306 14.30 -31.45 10.47
CA GLY A 306 12.94 -31.15 10.89
C GLY A 306 12.07 -30.58 9.75
N ALA A 307 10.87 -30.13 10.10
CA ALA A 307 9.89 -29.54 9.19
C ALA A 307 9.09 -28.46 9.91
N ASN A 308 8.71 -27.41 9.21
CA ASN A 308 7.69 -26.46 9.67
C ASN A 308 6.34 -26.95 9.15
N LEU A 309 5.46 -27.41 10.05
CA LEU A 309 4.14 -27.93 9.69
C LEU A 309 3.05 -26.97 10.14
N ASP A 310 1.97 -26.93 9.35
CA ASP A 310 0.80 -26.11 9.65
C ASP A 310 0.12 -26.59 10.94
N GLN A 311 0.19 -25.75 11.97
CA GLN A 311 -0.27 -26.05 13.33
C GLN A 311 -0.72 -24.76 14.01
N ASP A 312 -1.30 -24.90 15.21
CA ASP A 312 -1.90 -23.81 15.99
C ASP A 312 -1.00 -22.58 16.18
N TRP A 313 0.32 -22.75 16.25
CA TRP A 313 1.29 -21.63 16.40
C TRP A 313 1.29 -20.68 15.19
N ALA A 314 0.93 -21.18 14.01
CA ALA A 314 0.89 -20.43 12.77
C ALA A 314 -0.50 -19.83 12.50
N HIS A 315 -1.52 -20.13 13.31
CA HIS A 315 -2.91 -19.72 13.04
C HIS A 315 -3.27 -18.41 13.76
N THR A 316 -3.96 -17.49 13.07
CA THR A 316 -4.47 -16.23 13.64
C THR A 316 -5.68 -16.40 14.58
N LYS A 317 -6.02 -17.63 14.94
CA LYS A 317 -7.10 -17.90 15.90
C LYS A 317 -6.71 -17.46 17.32
N LYS A 318 -7.73 -17.10 18.10
CA LYS A 318 -7.55 -16.82 19.53
C LYS A 318 -6.93 -18.03 20.24
N HIS A 319 -5.84 -17.78 20.96
CA HIS A 319 -5.13 -18.77 21.77
C HIS A 319 -4.53 -18.11 23.02
N GLY A 320 -3.95 -18.91 23.93
CA GLY A 320 -3.36 -18.43 25.18
C GLY A 320 -4.35 -18.28 26.33
N ASP A 321 -3.84 -17.76 27.46
CA ASP A 321 -4.64 -17.52 28.66
C ASP A 321 -5.65 -16.39 28.45
N THR A 322 -6.82 -16.50 29.08
CA THR A 322 -7.81 -15.44 29.01
C THR A 322 -7.30 -14.19 29.73
N LEU A 323 -7.35 -13.05 29.04
CA LEU A 323 -6.98 -11.76 29.62
C LEU A 323 -8.06 -11.29 30.61
N PRO A 324 -7.68 -10.78 31.80
CA PRO A 324 -8.66 -10.26 32.75
C PRO A 324 -9.51 -9.13 32.16
N MET A 325 -10.84 -9.24 32.29
CA MET A 325 -11.86 -8.26 31.84
C MET A 325 -11.98 -8.07 30.32
N ASP A 326 -11.33 -8.90 29.52
CA ASP A 326 -11.32 -8.78 28.04
C ASP A 326 -12.63 -9.26 27.38
N ASP A 327 -13.56 -9.81 28.16
CA ASP A 327 -14.94 -10.09 27.75
C ASP A 327 -15.85 -8.85 27.82
N THR A 328 -15.32 -7.72 28.30
CA THR A 328 -16.06 -6.44 28.36
C THR A 328 -15.75 -5.54 27.16
N PRO A 329 -16.72 -4.75 26.66
CA PRO A 329 -16.48 -3.85 25.54
C PRO A 329 -15.34 -2.84 25.84
N PRO A 330 -14.34 -2.69 24.94
CA PRO A 330 -13.26 -1.74 25.13
C PRO A 330 -13.74 -0.29 24.91
N PRO A 331 -12.93 0.72 25.29
CA PRO A 331 -13.18 2.10 24.88
C PRO A 331 -13.28 2.20 23.36
N ALA A 332 -14.31 2.89 22.87
CA ALA A 332 -14.53 3.08 21.45
C ALA A 332 -14.79 4.56 21.14
N SER A 333 -14.31 5.01 19.98
CA SER A 333 -14.65 6.33 19.45
C SER A 333 -16.08 6.33 18.93
N ILE A 334 -16.80 7.42 19.16
CA ILE A 334 -18.20 7.59 18.73
C ILE A 334 -18.35 8.92 17.97
N GLN A 335 -19.31 8.96 17.05
CA GLN A 335 -19.70 10.20 16.39
C GLN A 335 -21.10 10.62 16.87
N PRO A 336 -21.24 11.77 17.56
CA PRO A 336 -22.51 12.16 18.17
C PRO A 336 -23.58 12.64 17.17
N GLY A 337 -23.27 12.71 15.87
CA GLY A 337 -24.17 13.16 14.81
C GLY A 337 -23.50 13.08 13.44
N LYS A 338 -23.79 14.04 12.56
CA LYS A 338 -23.17 14.12 11.23
C LYS A 338 -21.66 14.35 11.31
N SER A 339 -20.96 13.83 10.32
CA SER A 339 -19.52 14.04 10.13
C SER A 339 -19.21 15.53 9.96
N ARG A 340 -18.05 15.99 10.44
CA ARG A 340 -17.60 17.40 10.26
C ARG A 340 -16.65 17.59 9.09
N PHE A 341 -16.65 16.62 8.18
CA PHE A 341 -16.11 16.70 6.83
C PHE A 341 -17.25 16.44 5.85
N ALA A 342 -17.06 16.80 4.59
CA ALA A 342 -18.02 16.55 3.53
C ALA A 342 -17.36 15.90 2.33
N VAL A 343 -18.11 15.04 1.64
CA VAL A 343 -17.64 14.23 0.51
C VAL A 343 -18.58 14.42 -0.68
N ASP A 344 -18.00 14.58 -1.86
CA ASP A 344 -18.66 14.40 -3.14
C ASP A 344 -18.25 13.01 -3.63
N ASP A 345 -19.13 12.02 -3.49
CA ASP A 345 -18.81 10.62 -3.83
C ASP A 345 -18.69 10.41 -5.34
N GLU A 346 -19.42 11.19 -6.16
CA GLU A 346 -19.37 11.07 -7.62
C GLU A 346 -18.01 11.53 -8.17
N GLU A 347 -17.51 12.65 -7.64
CA GLU A 347 -16.23 13.21 -8.06
C GLU A 347 -15.07 12.81 -7.13
N SER A 348 -15.31 12.00 -6.10
CA SER A 348 -14.31 11.60 -5.10
C SER A 348 -13.55 12.81 -4.51
N TYR A 349 -14.29 13.85 -4.13
CA TYR A 349 -13.73 15.10 -3.59
C TYR A 349 -14.08 15.28 -2.12
N VAL A 350 -13.07 15.63 -1.32
CA VAL A 350 -13.20 15.72 0.14
C VAL A 350 -12.93 17.14 0.60
N THR A 351 -13.72 17.60 1.57
CA THR A 351 -13.46 18.84 2.31
C THR A 351 -13.49 18.58 3.81
N TRP A 352 -12.46 19.04 4.52
CA TRP A 352 -12.41 18.97 5.97
C TRP A 352 -11.77 20.24 6.52
N MET A 353 -12.54 20.99 7.30
CA MET A 353 -12.11 22.28 7.86
C MET A 353 -11.56 23.19 6.74
N ASP A 354 -10.26 23.47 6.75
CA ASP A 354 -9.59 24.31 5.76
C ASP A 354 -8.93 23.51 4.62
N PHE A 355 -9.01 22.17 4.64
CA PHE A 355 -8.49 21.29 3.61
C PHE A 355 -9.52 20.92 2.55
N SER A 356 -9.04 20.76 1.33
CA SER A 356 -9.75 20.09 0.26
C SER A 356 -8.82 19.36 -0.70
N PHE A 357 -9.26 18.25 -1.28
CA PHE A 357 -8.49 17.47 -2.24
C PHE A 357 -9.38 16.48 -3.00
N TYR A 358 -8.89 16.03 -4.16
CA TYR A 358 -9.46 14.92 -4.92
C TYR A 358 -8.77 13.61 -4.53
N VAL A 359 -9.53 12.52 -4.56
CA VAL A 359 -9.04 11.16 -4.33
C VAL A 359 -9.00 10.43 -5.67
N SER A 360 -7.94 9.66 -5.90
CA SER A 360 -7.77 8.79 -7.06
C SER A 360 -7.24 7.43 -6.61
N VAL A 361 -7.66 6.38 -7.33
CA VAL A 361 -7.10 5.03 -7.17
C VAL A 361 -6.74 4.46 -8.53
N THR A 362 -5.46 4.10 -8.67
CA THR A 362 -4.90 3.42 -9.85
C THR A 362 -4.62 1.95 -9.56
N ARG A 363 -4.50 1.14 -10.62
CA ARG A 363 -4.15 -0.28 -10.50
C ARG A 363 -2.75 -0.39 -9.90
N ASP A 364 -1.81 0.34 -10.48
CA ASP A 364 -0.39 0.20 -10.15
C ASP A 364 -0.07 0.75 -8.76
N ASN A 365 -0.56 1.96 -8.42
CA ASN A 365 -0.07 2.73 -7.27
C ASN A 365 -1.09 2.92 -6.13
N GLY A 366 -2.33 2.47 -6.28
CA GLY A 366 -3.33 2.55 -5.21
C GLY A 366 -3.78 3.99 -4.91
N LEU A 367 -3.89 4.34 -3.62
CA LEU A 367 -4.52 5.58 -3.15
C LEU A 367 -3.61 6.80 -3.32
N ARG A 368 -4.10 7.80 -4.05
CA ARG A 368 -3.42 9.07 -4.32
C ARG A 368 -4.35 10.26 -4.14
N LEU A 369 -3.78 11.41 -3.76
CA LEU A 369 -4.49 12.66 -3.55
C LEU A 369 -4.00 13.72 -4.53
N TYR A 370 -4.94 14.52 -5.07
CA TYR A 370 -4.65 15.57 -6.05
C TYR A 370 -5.25 16.92 -5.65
N ASP A 371 -4.61 18.00 -6.10
CA ASP A 371 -4.97 19.41 -5.82
C ASP A 371 -5.23 19.64 -4.32
N ILE A 372 -4.27 19.24 -3.48
CA ILE A 372 -4.37 19.42 -2.04
C ILE A 372 -4.27 20.91 -1.73
N ARG A 373 -5.36 21.46 -1.19
CA ARG A 373 -5.45 22.86 -0.78
C ARG A 373 -5.58 22.98 0.72
N TYR A 374 -4.97 24.03 1.25
CA TYR A 374 -5.17 24.49 2.63
C TYR A 374 -5.52 25.97 2.63
N LYS A 375 -6.63 26.33 3.29
CA LYS A 375 -7.22 27.68 3.28
C LYS A 375 -7.43 28.22 1.86
N GLY A 376 -7.93 27.36 0.97
CA GLY A 376 -8.25 27.68 -0.42
C GLY A 376 -7.05 27.84 -1.36
N LYS A 377 -5.82 27.66 -0.88
CA LYS A 377 -4.59 27.71 -1.69
C LYS A 377 -4.03 26.31 -1.86
N ARG A 378 -3.63 25.94 -3.07
CA ARG A 378 -2.87 24.71 -3.31
C ARG A 378 -1.55 24.76 -2.54
N ILE A 379 -1.24 23.64 -1.92
CA ILE A 379 0.05 23.40 -1.25
C ILE A 379 0.77 22.19 -1.87
N MET A 380 0.02 21.30 -2.52
CA MET A 380 0.56 20.15 -3.22
C MET A 380 -0.34 19.83 -4.42
N TYR A 381 0.26 19.62 -5.59
CA TYR A 381 -0.46 19.15 -6.78
C TYR A 381 -0.84 17.68 -6.65
N GLU A 382 0.08 16.86 -6.13
CA GLU A 382 -0.02 15.40 -6.09
C GLU A 382 0.68 14.84 -4.84
N LEU A 383 0.03 13.88 -4.18
CA LEU A 383 0.59 13.10 -3.07
C LEU A 383 0.16 11.64 -3.17
N GLY A 384 1.11 10.71 -3.34
CA GLY A 384 0.77 9.30 -3.51
C GLY A 384 1.97 8.37 -3.36
N MET A 385 1.70 7.10 -3.09
CA MET A 385 2.69 6.04 -3.13
C MET A 385 3.07 5.74 -4.59
N ASP A 386 4.35 5.53 -4.87
CA ASP A 386 4.83 5.07 -6.17
C ASP A 386 5.17 3.57 -6.11
N GLU A 387 5.76 3.08 -5.01
CA GLU A 387 6.18 1.67 -4.85
C GLU A 387 6.22 1.24 -3.39
N ALA A 388 6.11 -0.07 -3.15
CA ALA A 388 6.66 -0.74 -1.97
C ALA A 388 7.57 -1.89 -2.41
N ILE A 389 8.79 -1.91 -1.86
CA ILE A 389 9.70 -3.04 -2.02
C ILE A 389 9.88 -3.78 -0.70
N ALA A 390 10.07 -5.09 -0.80
CA ALA A 390 10.53 -5.93 0.30
C ALA A 390 11.76 -6.70 -0.17
N HIS A 391 12.95 -6.22 0.22
CA HIS A 391 14.24 -6.79 -0.19
C HIS A 391 14.78 -7.72 0.91
N TYR A 392 14.96 -8.99 0.57
CA TYR A 392 15.34 -10.05 1.51
C TYR A 392 16.84 -10.39 1.46
N ALA A 393 17.32 -10.92 2.57
CA ALA A 393 18.64 -11.54 2.69
C ALA A 393 18.52 -12.90 3.40
N GLY A 394 19.37 -13.85 3.03
CA GLY A 394 19.37 -15.20 3.60
C GLY A 394 20.63 -15.98 3.22
N ILE A 395 20.89 -17.07 3.93
CA ILE A 395 21.90 -18.05 3.48
C ILE A 395 21.35 -18.90 2.33
N ASP A 396 20.02 -19.08 2.29
CA ASP A 396 19.36 -19.89 1.29
C ASP A 396 19.15 -19.14 -0.04
N PRO A 397 19.11 -19.86 -1.17
CA PRO A 397 19.12 -19.23 -2.49
C PRO A 397 17.79 -18.56 -2.88
N VAL A 398 16.69 -18.83 -2.16
CA VAL A 398 15.39 -18.20 -2.41
C VAL A 398 15.36 -16.85 -1.69
N GLN A 399 15.59 -16.82 -0.39
CA GLN A 399 15.56 -15.60 0.42
C GLN A 399 16.65 -14.62 -0.01
N SER A 400 17.88 -15.08 -0.26
CA SER A 400 18.95 -14.23 -0.85
C SER A 400 18.67 -13.75 -2.29
N GLY A 401 17.71 -14.39 -2.95
CA GLY A 401 17.32 -14.14 -4.32
C GLY A 401 16.14 -13.18 -4.49
N THR A 402 15.55 -12.70 -3.40
CA THR A 402 14.21 -12.11 -3.42
C THR A 402 14.21 -10.61 -3.13
N CYS A 403 13.59 -9.84 -4.02
CA CYS A 403 13.14 -8.47 -3.78
C CYS A 403 11.78 -8.26 -4.47
N TYR A 404 10.71 -8.16 -3.68
CA TYR A 404 9.39 -7.89 -4.23
C TYR A 404 9.27 -6.43 -4.68
N PHE A 405 8.56 -6.23 -5.81
CA PHE A 405 8.10 -4.94 -6.31
C PHE A 405 6.57 -5.03 -6.34
N ASP A 406 5.92 -4.45 -5.34
CA ASP A 406 4.52 -4.73 -5.08
C ASP A 406 3.58 -4.08 -6.12
N SER A 407 4.03 -3.00 -6.78
CA SER A 407 3.33 -2.41 -7.94
C SER A 407 3.17 -3.39 -9.12
N MET A 408 4.03 -4.41 -9.25
CA MET A 408 3.91 -5.45 -10.28
C MET A 408 2.65 -6.29 -10.09
N SER A 409 2.26 -6.59 -8.85
CA SER A 409 0.96 -7.20 -8.53
C SER A 409 -0.18 -6.17 -8.57
N GLY A 410 0.16 -4.91 -8.29
CA GLY A 410 -0.72 -3.74 -8.31
C GLY A 410 -1.38 -3.53 -6.95
N PHE A 411 -1.28 -2.30 -6.43
CA PHE A 411 -1.93 -1.93 -5.18
C PHE A 411 -3.46 -1.87 -5.32
N GLY A 412 -3.98 -1.39 -6.43
CA GLY A 412 -5.43 -1.31 -6.69
C GLY A 412 -6.18 -2.63 -6.53
N PRO A 413 -5.82 -3.72 -7.25
CA PRO A 413 -6.51 -5.00 -7.17
C PRO A 413 -6.28 -5.74 -5.85
N THR A 414 -5.25 -5.36 -5.08
CA THR A 414 -4.92 -5.93 -3.77
C THR A 414 -5.49 -5.12 -2.61
N MET A 415 -6.21 -4.03 -2.88
CA MET A 415 -7.06 -3.40 -1.88
C MET A 415 -8.10 -4.40 -1.36
N ILE A 416 -8.38 -4.33 -0.07
CA ILE A 416 -9.37 -5.17 0.59
C ILE A 416 -10.57 -4.36 1.08
N SER A 417 -11.72 -5.04 1.23
CA SER A 417 -12.86 -4.48 1.95
C SER A 417 -12.49 -4.29 3.41
N LEU A 418 -12.67 -3.09 3.96
CA LEU A 418 -12.27 -2.79 5.33
C LEU A 418 -13.30 -3.31 6.34
N VAL A 419 -12.82 -3.96 7.41
CA VAL A 419 -13.65 -4.47 8.50
C VAL A 419 -14.07 -3.31 9.40
N LYS A 420 -15.33 -2.91 9.27
CA LYS A 420 -15.91 -1.77 10.01
C LYS A 420 -15.75 -1.96 11.51
N GLY A 421 -15.27 -0.95 12.21
CA GLY A 421 -15.02 -0.98 13.66
C GLY A 421 -13.67 -1.57 14.07
N TYR A 422 -12.93 -2.18 13.13
CA TYR A 422 -11.60 -2.74 13.36
C TYR A 422 -10.55 -1.95 12.57
N ASP A 423 -10.58 -1.99 11.24
CA ASP A 423 -9.61 -1.27 10.39
C ASP A 423 -9.78 0.25 10.48
N CYS A 424 -11.04 0.67 10.65
CA CYS A 424 -11.43 2.06 10.86
C CYS A 424 -12.57 2.15 11.89
N PRO A 425 -12.77 3.30 12.56
CA PRO A 425 -13.93 3.48 13.43
C PRO A 425 -15.25 3.12 12.75
N ALA A 426 -16.19 2.54 13.50
CA ALA A 426 -17.43 2.03 12.92
C ALA A 426 -18.30 3.11 12.25
N TYR A 427 -18.18 4.37 12.68
CA TYR A 427 -18.90 5.53 12.12
C TYR A 427 -18.27 6.13 10.86
N SER A 428 -17.15 5.57 10.37
CA SER A 428 -16.43 6.15 9.22
C SER A 428 -17.31 6.20 7.96
N HIS A 429 -17.01 7.16 7.07
CA HIS A 429 -17.52 7.13 5.70
C HIS A 429 -16.71 6.10 4.92
N TYR A 430 -17.38 5.16 4.25
CA TYR A 430 -16.71 4.15 3.44
C TYR A 430 -17.05 4.36 1.96
N SER A 431 -16.04 4.31 1.12
CA SER A 431 -16.19 4.43 -0.34
C SER A 431 -15.76 3.12 -1.00
N ASN A 432 -16.49 2.72 -2.03
CA ASN A 432 -16.09 1.60 -2.87
C ASN A 432 -14.91 2.02 -3.75
N VAL A 433 -14.08 1.06 -4.10
CA VAL A 433 -12.97 1.24 -5.04
C VAL A 433 -13.13 0.26 -6.18
N THR A 434 -12.91 0.73 -7.41
CA THR A 434 -13.01 -0.09 -8.60
C THR A 434 -11.73 0.04 -9.42
N THR A 435 -11.09 -1.08 -9.73
CA THR A 435 -9.88 -1.16 -10.57
C THR A 435 -10.01 -2.27 -11.59
N THR A 436 -9.23 -2.22 -12.67
CA THR A 436 -9.27 -3.25 -13.72
C THR A 436 -7.89 -3.85 -13.90
N THR A 437 -7.81 -5.18 -13.90
CA THR A 437 -6.60 -5.91 -14.30
C THR A 437 -6.95 -6.94 -15.36
N GLY A 438 -6.12 -7.00 -16.40
CA GLY A 438 -6.47 -7.63 -17.67
C GLY A 438 -7.81 -7.14 -18.20
N GLU A 439 -8.75 -8.07 -18.34
CA GLU A 439 -10.11 -7.80 -18.82
C GLU A 439 -11.16 -7.86 -17.70
N THR A 440 -10.73 -7.97 -16.44
CA THR A 440 -11.61 -8.10 -15.28
C THR A 440 -11.55 -6.85 -14.41
N THR A 441 -12.72 -6.28 -14.12
CA THR A 441 -12.87 -5.21 -13.15
C THR A 441 -13.16 -5.80 -11.78
N PHE A 442 -12.46 -5.31 -10.77
CA PHE A 442 -12.61 -5.65 -9.36
C PHE A 442 -13.21 -4.44 -8.63
N THR A 443 -14.28 -4.66 -7.87
CA THR A 443 -14.89 -3.66 -7.00
C THR A 443 -14.79 -4.12 -5.55
N GLN A 444 -13.95 -3.43 -4.81
CA GLN A 444 -13.80 -3.55 -3.36
C GLN A 444 -14.88 -2.69 -2.71
N LYS A 445 -15.85 -3.35 -2.09
CA LYS A 445 -16.85 -2.66 -1.29
C LYS A 445 -16.19 -2.15 -0.01
N ASP A 446 -16.47 -0.91 0.37
CA ASP A 446 -15.90 -0.31 1.59
C ASP A 446 -14.34 -0.33 1.61
N GLY A 447 -13.69 -0.22 0.43
CA GLY A 447 -12.22 -0.32 0.29
C GLY A 447 -11.43 0.91 0.76
N LEU A 448 -12.10 2.06 0.91
CA LEU A 448 -11.56 3.26 1.52
C LEU A 448 -12.42 3.67 2.70
N CYS A 449 -11.78 4.17 3.77
CA CYS A 449 -12.50 4.78 4.87
C CYS A 449 -11.99 6.20 5.15
N MET A 450 -12.92 7.07 5.58
CA MET A 450 -12.65 8.46 5.92
C MET A 450 -13.28 8.79 7.28
N PHE A 451 -12.50 9.36 8.21
CA PHE A 451 -12.99 9.62 9.56
C PHE A 451 -12.20 10.70 10.31
N GLU A 452 -12.89 11.40 11.21
CA GLU A 452 -12.23 12.19 12.24
C GLU A 452 -11.90 11.35 13.47
N ILE A 453 -10.80 11.67 14.16
CA ILE A 453 -10.44 11.07 15.44
C ILE A 453 -9.81 12.10 16.39
N ASP A 454 -10.14 12.03 17.67
CA ASP A 454 -9.41 12.76 18.73
C ASP A 454 -8.12 12.00 19.01
N LYS A 455 -6.96 12.66 18.84
CA LYS A 455 -5.64 12.01 18.95
C LYS A 455 -5.27 11.61 20.38
N GLY A 456 -6.08 11.95 21.38
CA GLY A 456 -5.86 11.57 22.78
C GLY A 456 -4.85 12.47 23.52
N PHE A 457 -4.29 13.47 22.84
CA PHE A 457 -3.49 14.55 23.43
C PHE A 457 -3.91 15.89 22.81
N PRO A 458 -3.81 17.04 23.53
CA PRO A 458 -4.18 18.34 22.98
C PRO A 458 -3.18 18.82 21.94
N ILE A 459 -3.63 19.55 20.93
CA ILE A 459 -2.75 20.09 19.87
C ILE A 459 -1.84 21.18 20.44
N GLN A 460 -2.36 21.96 21.39
CA GLN A 460 -1.59 22.93 22.17
C GLN A 460 -2.26 23.19 23.52
N ARG A 461 -1.44 23.55 24.52
CA ARG A 461 -1.91 23.93 25.86
C ARG A 461 -0.90 24.84 26.58
N HIS A 462 -1.40 25.72 27.44
CA HIS A 462 -0.56 26.52 28.33
C HIS A 462 -1.26 26.80 29.66
N SER A 463 -0.50 26.83 30.76
CA SER A 463 -0.99 27.18 32.10
C SER A 463 0.01 28.11 32.78
N TRP A 464 -0.40 29.35 33.06
CA TRP A 464 0.41 30.33 33.79
C TRP A 464 -0.47 31.42 34.40
N ALA A 465 0.02 32.17 35.39
CA ALA A 465 -0.62 33.38 35.93
C ALA A 465 -2.16 33.26 36.08
N LYS A 466 -2.63 32.21 36.75
CA LYS A 466 -4.05 31.96 37.03
C LYS A 466 -4.92 31.73 35.78
N HIS A 467 -4.36 31.30 34.65
CA HIS A 467 -5.13 30.86 33.50
C HIS A 467 -4.58 29.56 32.89
N THR A 468 -5.46 28.78 32.28
CA THR A 468 -5.16 27.58 31.51
C THR A 468 -5.92 27.63 30.19
N ALA A 469 -5.21 27.49 29.07
CA ALA A 469 -5.77 27.36 27.73
C ALA A 469 -5.41 25.99 27.14
N VAL A 470 -6.37 25.32 26.50
CA VAL A 470 -6.19 24.00 25.89
C VAL A 470 -7.02 23.90 24.62
N THR A 471 -6.44 23.40 23.52
CA THR A 471 -7.17 23.06 22.28
C THR A 471 -7.11 21.56 22.04
N LYS A 472 -8.25 20.95 21.69
CA LYS A 472 -8.33 19.53 21.31
C LYS A 472 -7.54 19.26 20.01
N ASN A 473 -6.94 18.08 19.90
CA ASN A 473 -6.31 17.62 18.66
C ASN A 473 -7.26 16.68 17.93
N ILE A 474 -8.01 17.22 16.97
CA ILE A 474 -8.85 16.42 16.09
C ILE A 474 -8.17 16.36 14.73
N ALA A 475 -7.97 15.15 14.22
CA ALA A 475 -7.40 14.90 12.91
C ALA A 475 -8.41 14.20 12.01
N PHE A 476 -8.35 14.49 10.72
CA PHE A 476 -9.09 13.76 9.69
C PHE A 476 -8.18 12.74 9.01
N ASN A 477 -8.69 11.55 8.69
CA ASN A 477 -7.94 10.45 8.11
C ASN A 477 -8.64 9.95 6.85
N ILE A 478 -7.86 9.62 5.83
CA ILE A 478 -8.26 8.72 4.75
C ILE A 478 -7.30 7.52 4.74
N ARG A 479 -7.85 6.30 4.65
CA ARG A 479 -7.09 5.06 4.80
C ARG A 479 -7.50 4.01 3.77
N ALA A 480 -6.50 3.26 3.34
CA ALA A 480 -6.59 2.04 2.54
C ALA A 480 -5.76 0.93 3.21
N VAL A 481 -6.12 -0.33 2.96
CA VAL A 481 -5.31 -1.50 3.28
C VAL A 481 -5.09 -2.32 2.01
N TYR A 482 -3.84 -2.70 1.77
CA TYR A 482 -3.40 -3.52 0.64
C TYR A 482 -2.89 -4.86 1.16
N THR A 483 -3.50 -5.96 0.76
CA THR A 483 -3.04 -7.31 1.13
C THR A 483 -2.36 -7.95 -0.08
N ILE A 484 -1.03 -7.99 -0.07
CA ILE A 484 -0.20 -8.44 -1.19
C ILE A 484 0.53 -9.70 -0.76
N GLY A 485 0.06 -10.85 -1.26
CA GLY A 485 0.54 -12.14 -0.81
C GLY A 485 0.34 -12.28 0.70
N ASN A 486 1.44 -12.33 1.44
CA ASN A 486 1.47 -12.54 2.88
C ASN A 486 1.36 -11.24 3.73
N TYR A 487 1.61 -10.06 3.15
CA TYR A 487 1.63 -8.79 3.90
C TYR A 487 0.34 -8.00 3.79
N ASP A 488 0.00 -7.31 4.89
CA ASP A 488 -1.02 -6.26 4.94
C ASP A 488 -0.37 -4.89 5.14
N TYR A 489 -0.46 -4.00 4.16
CA TYR A 489 0.01 -2.62 4.25
C TYR A 489 -1.16 -1.66 4.50
N MET A 490 -1.16 -1.01 5.65
CA MET A 490 -2.13 0.03 6.00
C MET A 490 -1.54 1.42 5.72
N THR A 491 -2.01 2.09 4.68
CA THR A 491 -1.60 3.46 4.32
C THR A 491 -2.65 4.46 4.80
N THR A 492 -2.21 5.48 5.56
CA THR A 492 -3.08 6.54 6.08
C THR A 492 -2.52 7.91 5.73
N TYR A 493 -3.35 8.77 5.15
CA TYR A 493 -3.10 10.22 5.05
C TYR A 493 -3.93 10.93 6.12
N GLN A 494 -3.27 11.63 7.03
CA GLN A 494 -3.89 12.27 8.19
C GLN A 494 -3.68 13.79 8.16
N PHE A 495 -4.76 14.55 8.29
CA PHE A 495 -4.80 16.01 8.19
C PHE A 495 -5.09 16.66 9.55
N HIS A 496 -4.39 17.74 9.86
CA HIS A 496 -4.40 18.38 11.17
C HIS A 496 -4.85 19.84 11.15
N LEU A 497 -5.42 20.33 12.26
CA LEU A 497 -5.96 21.69 12.35
C LEU A 497 -4.91 22.80 12.18
N ASP A 498 -3.64 22.49 12.44
CA ASP A 498 -2.50 23.39 12.25
C ASP A 498 -2.04 23.49 10.78
N GLY A 499 -2.63 22.70 9.88
CA GLY A 499 -2.26 22.63 8.47
C GLY A 499 -1.26 21.51 8.15
N SER A 500 -0.91 20.67 9.12
CA SER A 500 0.00 19.54 8.89
C SER A 500 -0.69 18.35 8.20
N ILE A 501 0.07 17.62 7.40
CA ILE A 501 -0.30 16.35 6.77
C ILE A 501 0.70 15.28 7.23
N GLU A 502 0.22 14.19 7.80
CA GLU A 502 1.02 13.02 8.17
C GLU A 502 0.72 11.89 7.17
N VAL A 503 1.77 11.29 6.61
CA VAL A 503 1.69 10.10 5.73
C VAL A 503 2.30 8.93 6.48
N ALA A 504 1.50 7.91 6.75
CA ALA A 504 1.92 6.76 7.55
C ALA A 504 1.63 5.44 6.83
N VAL A 505 2.57 4.52 6.94
CA VAL A 505 2.43 3.11 6.53
C VAL A 505 2.69 2.22 7.74
N ARG A 506 1.85 1.21 7.91
CA ARG A 506 2.06 0.13 8.86
C ARG A 506 2.01 -1.21 8.13
N ALA A 507 2.82 -2.17 8.57
CA ALA A 507 2.81 -3.53 8.05
C ALA A 507 2.28 -4.52 9.10
N SER A 508 1.52 -5.50 8.66
CA SER A 508 1.00 -6.65 9.41
C SER A 508 0.97 -7.85 8.46
N GLY A 509 0.32 -8.93 8.88
CA GLY A 509 0.20 -10.14 8.10
C GLY A 509 1.34 -11.11 8.39
N TYR A 510 1.40 -12.18 7.62
CA TYR A 510 2.43 -13.21 7.77
C TYR A 510 3.75 -12.69 7.23
N ILE A 511 4.85 -13.09 7.87
CA ILE A 511 6.19 -12.86 7.32
C ILE A 511 6.49 -13.87 6.19
N SER A 512 7.39 -13.52 5.27
CA SER A 512 8.04 -14.52 4.41
C SER A 512 9.23 -15.11 5.16
N SER A 513 9.01 -16.28 5.77
CA SER A 513 10.01 -16.92 6.63
C SER A 513 11.08 -17.69 5.83
N ALA A 514 12.19 -18.00 6.51
CA ALA A 514 13.26 -18.84 5.99
C ALA A 514 13.34 -20.17 6.77
N PHE A 515 13.96 -21.19 6.20
CA PHE A 515 14.31 -22.38 6.98
C PHE A 515 15.49 -22.08 7.92
N TYR A 516 15.47 -22.58 9.15
CA TYR A 516 16.43 -22.14 10.18
C TYR A 516 17.90 -22.53 9.93
N ALA A 517 18.16 -23.55 9.11
CA ALA A 517 19.46 -24.18 9.04
C ALA A 517 20.53 -23.21 8.51
N GLN A 518 21.58 -22.97 9.31
CA GLN A 518 22.73 -22.12 8.98
C GLN A 518 22.37 -20.65 8.69
N ASN A 519 21.19 -20.19 9.13
CA ASN A 519 20.67 -18.87 8.80
C ASN A 519 20.80 -17.85 9.96
N GLU A 520 21.70 -18.10 10.93
CA GLU A 520 21.84 -17.30 12.16
C GLU A 520 22.25 -15.84 11.89
N ASP A 521 23.02 -15.59 10.83
CA ASP A 521 23.46 -14.24 10.42
C ASP A 521 22.36 -13.46 9.68
N TYR A 522 21.26 -14.12 9.29
CA TYR A 522 20.20 -13.57 8.45
C TYR A 522 18.80 -13.68 9.08
N GLY A 523 18.71 -14.00 10.37
CA GLY A 523 17.42 -14.09 11.05
C GLY A 523 17.49 -14.80 12.39
N PHE A 524 16.51 -14.55 13.24
CA PHE A 524 16.36 -15.31 14.49
C PHE A 524 15.68 -16.65 14.20
N LYS A 525 16.08 -17.70 14.92
CA LYS A 525 15.28 -18.94 14.99
C LYS A 525 14.07 -18.69 15.89
N ILE A 526 12.88 -18.63 15.31
CA ILE A 526 11.64 -18.21 15.99
C ILE A 526 10.62 -19.35 16.18
N HIS A 527 10.87 -20.52 15.59
CA HIS A 527 10.15 -21.77 15.87
C HIS A 527 11.08 -22.98 15.64
N ASP A 528 10.59 -24.20 15.88
CA ASP A 528 11.36 -25.46 15.87
C ASP A 528 12.31 -25.61 14.66
N SER A 529 11.86 -25.25 13.46
CA SER A 529 12.67 -25.27 12.23
C SER A 529 12.55 -23.97 11.41
N LEU A 530 12.12 -22.88 12.05
CA LEU A 530 11.80 -21.62 11.37
C LEU A 530 12.79 -20.52 11.71
N SER A 531 13.29 -19.84 10.69
CA SER A 531 13.95 -18.54 10.79
C SER A 531 12.97 -17.44 10.40
N GLY A 532 13.01 -16.32 11.12
CA GLY A 532 12.25 -15.12 10.77
C GLY A 532 12.70 -14.45 9.47
N SER A 533 13.88 -14.81 8.93
CA SER A 533 14.54 -14.11 7.82
C SER A 533 14.95 -12.66 8.21
N LEU A 534 15.46 -11.92 7.23
CA LEU A 534 15.84 -10.51 7.34
C LEU A 534 15.46 -9.80 6.05
N HIS A 535 14.74 -8.69 6.16
CA HIS A 535 14.37 -7.89 5.00
C HIS A 535 14.16 -6.41 5.33
N ASP A 536 14.31 -5.59 4.31
CA ASP A 536 13.95 -4.18 4.35
C ASP A 536 12.63 -3.95 3.62
N HIS A 537 11.70 -3.28 4.29
CA HIS A 537 10.59 -2.62 3.63
C HIS A 537 11.01 -1.19 3.26
N VAL A 538 10.87 -0.81 1.99
CA VAL A 538 11.04 0.58 1.55
C VAL A 538 9.86 0.97 0.66
N ILE A 539 9.11 1.99 1.08
CA ILE A 539 7.90 2.46 0.42
C ILE A 539 8.11 3.91 0.00
N THR A 540 8.08 4.14 -1.31
CA THR A 540 8.39 5.44 -1.91
C THR A 540 7.11 6.21 -2.18
N PHE A 541 7.09 7.46 -1.75
CA PHE A 541 5.99 8.39 -1.99
C PHE A 541 6.47 9.57 -2.80
N LYS A 542 5.63 10.04 -3.72
CA LYS A 542 5.77 11.30 -4.45
C LYS A 542 4.97 12.40 -3.74
N ALA A 543 5.60 13.55 -3.51
CA ALA A 543 4.99 14.77 -3.01
C ALA A 543 5.37 15.94 -3.93
N ASP A 544 4.45 16.35 -4.79
CA ASP A 544 4.62 17.43 -5.77
C ASP A 544 4.11 18.76 -5.18
N PHE A 545 5.03 19.59 -4.68
CA PHE A 545 4.70 20.80 -3.92
C PHE A 545 4.48 22.02 -4.82
N ASP A 546 3.38 22.74 -4.60
CA ASP A 546 3.07 24.01 -5.29
C ASP A 546 2.89 25.14 -4.25
N ILE A 547 3.94 25.45 -3.47
CA ILE A 547 3.85 26.44 -2.39
C ILE A 547 3.67 27.85 -2.96
N LEU A 548 2.44 28.37 -2.87
CA LEU A 548 2.07 29.69 -3.41
C LEU A 548 2.37 29.83 -4.92
N GLY A 549 2.26 28.71 -5.65
CA GLY A 549 2.67 28.57 -7.05
C GLY A 549 3.77 27.53 -7.20
N GLU A 550 4.05 27.16 -8.44
CA GLU A 550 4.90 26.05 -8.85
C GLU A 550 6.39 26.35 -8.55
N LYS A 551 6.83 27.61 -8.68
CA LYS A 551 8.24 28.00 -8.49
C LYS A 551 8.68 27.97 -7.02
N ASN A 552 9.38 26.92 -6.61
CA ASN A 552 9.80 26.64 -5.24
C ASN A 552 11.29 26.27 -5.17
N SER A 553 11.84 26.21 -3.95
CA SER A 553 13.20 25.77 -3.67
C SER A 553 13.22 24.90 -2.42
N LEU A 554 14.14 23.94 -2.35
CA LEU A 554 14.36 23.16 -1.13
C LEU A 554 15.36 23.87 -0.20
N GLN A 555 14.86 24.43 0.90
CA GLN A 555 15.66 25.04 1.95
C GLN A 555 16.16 23.99 2.94
N LYS A 556 17.45 24.06 3.28
CA LYS A 556 18.07 23.34 4.39
C LYS A 556 18.41 24.31 5.52
N VAL A 557 18.01 23.99 6.75
CA VAL A 557 18.41 24.72 7.96
C VAL A 557 19.14 23.76 8.88
N ALA A 558 20.48 23.83 8.90
CA ALA A 558 21.31 22.99 9.77
C ALA A 558 21.51 23.66 11.13
N ILE A 559 21.37 22.89 12.22
CA ILE A 559 21.66 23.33 13.59
C ILE A 559 23.03 22.80 13.97
N GLN A 560 24.01 23.70 14.08
CA GLN A 560 25.42 23.33 14.27
C GLN A 560 25.97 23.89 15.57
N PRO A 561 26.74 23.10 16.35
CA PRO A 561 27.49 23.64 17.49
C PRO A 561 28.58 24.60 16.99
N THR A 562 28.82 25.67 17.74
CA THR A 562 29.88 26.65 17.45
C THR A 562 30.42 27.24 18.75
N THR A 563 31.57 27.91 18.68
CA THR A 563 32.14 28.67 19.78
C THR A 563 32.20 30.14 19.39
N GLU A 564 31.52 31.00 20.14
CA GLU A 564 31.35 32.41 19.79
C GLU A 564 31.86 33.33 20.90
N LYS A 565 32.32 34.51 20.50
CA LYS A 565 32.55 35.64 21.41
C LYS A 565 31.55 36.73 21.08
N TYR A 566 30.62 36.99 21.98
CA TYR A 566 29.61 38.01 21.77
C TYR A 566 30.13 39.38 22.24
N LYS A 567 29.53 40.45 21.71
CA LYS A 567 29.89 41.82 22.12
C LYS A 567 29.75 42.06 23.63
N TRP A 568 28.86 41.31 24.30
CA TRP A 568 28.59 41.37 25.73
C TRP A 568 29.37 40.33 26.55
N SER A 569 30.16 39.46 25.92
CA SER A 569 30.88 38.39 26.63
C SER A 569 32.27 38.79 27.14
N ASP A 570 32.67 40.07 27.02
CA ASP A 570 33.96 40.61 27.47
C ASP A 570 35.17 39.75 27.05
N GLY A 571 35.13 39.26 25.80
CA GLY A 571 36.18 38.44 25.22
C GLY A 571 36.18 36.96 25.64
N GLN A 572 35.24 36.55 26.50
CA GLN A 572 35.02 35.15 26.85
C GLN A 572 34.33 34.39 25.72
N SER A 573 34.83 33.19 25.43
CA SER A 573 34.22 32.26 24.48
C SER A 573 33.05 31.52 25.11
N ILE A 574 31.97 31.36 24.35
CA ILE A 574 30.79 30.61 24.75
C ILE A 574 30.55 29.50 23.72
N ASN A 575 30.52 28.26 24.21
CA ASN A 575 30.06 27.11 23.41
C ASN A 575 28.53 27.21 23.27
N THR A 576 28.07 27.25 22.03
CA THR A 576 26.67 27.54 21.69
C THR A 576 26.32 26.84 20.37
N MET A 577 25.25 27.25 19.71
CA MET A 577 24.81 26.73 18.42
C MET A 577 24.32 27.84 17.49
N LYS A 578 24.31 27.56 16.19
CA LYS A 578 23.76 28.45 15.15
C LYS A 578 22.90 27.67 14.16
N ALA A 579 21.89 28.36 13.62
CA ALA A 579 21.19 27.92 12.43
C ALA A 579 21.95 28.38 11.19
N VAL A 580 22.31 27.45 10.32
CA VAL A 580 22.95 27.69 9.03
C VAL A 580 21.91 27.41 7.95
N LYS A 581 21.40 28.48 7.32
CA LYS A 581 20.41 28.39 6.25
C LYS A 581 21.12 28.28 4.89
N SER A 582 20.72 27.30 4.07
CA SER A 582 21.19 27.11 2.70
C SER A 582 20.05 26.56 1.82
N PHE A 583 20.30 26.41 0.53
CA PHE A 583 19.38 25.77 -0.42
C PHE A 583 20.08 24.59 -1.10
N ILE A 584 19.32 23.54 -1.40
CA ILE A 584 19.72 22.50 -2.34
C ILE A 584 19.46 23.06 -3.73
N LYS A 585 20.54 23.33 -4.47
CA LYS A 585 20.47 24.17 -5.67
C LYS A 585 20.25 23.39 -6.94
N ASN A 586 20.61 22.12 -6.93
CA ASN A 586 20.70 21.30 -8.11
C ASN A 586 20.45 19.83 -7.72
N GLU A 587 19.94 19.05 -8.67
CA GLU A 587 19.70 17.61 -8.57
C GLU A 587 20.93 16.79 -8.17
N ASP A 588 22.14 17.28 -8.45
CA ASP A 588 23.40 16.64 -7.99
C ASP A 588 23.45 16.49 -6.46
N ASP A 589 22.84 17.41 -5.73
CA ASP A 589 22.69 17.40 -4.27
C ASP A 589 21.27 16.94 -3.84
N GLY A 590 20.48 16.43 -4.78
CA GLY A 590 19.06 16.12 -4.64
C GLY A 590 18.77 14.81 -3.91
N LYS A 591 19.73 13.90 -3.83
CA LYS A 591 19.62 12.63 -3.07
C LYS A 591 20.08 12.83 -1.63
N ILE A 592 19.16 12.76 -0.66
CA ILE A 592 19.36 13.28 0.70
C ILE A 592 19.06 12.21 1.75
N ASN A 593 20.00 12.04 2.68
CA ASN A 593 19.78 11.30 3.92
C ASN A 593 19.56 12.24 5.11
N TRP A 594 18.70 11.82 6.05
CA TRP A 594 18.45 12.60 7.26
C TRP A 594 19.74 12.84 8.04
N SER A 595 19.92 14.07 8.50
CA SER A 595 21.12 14.43 9.25
C SER A 595 21.14 13.71 10.61
N PRO A 596 22.31 13.21 11.06
CA PRO A 596 22.45 12.64 12.40
C PRO A 596 21.87 13.57 13.48
N ASN A 597 21.26 12.98 14.51
CA ASN A 597 20.62 13.72 15.60
C ASN A 597 19.50 14.69 15.16
N GLY A 598 18.92 14.50 13.97
CA GLY A 598 17.94 15.45 13.42
C GLY A 598 18.52 16.85 13.22
N GLY A 599 19.84 16.95 13.00
CA GLY A 599 20.59 18.22 12.99
C GLY A 599 20.30 19.15 11.80
N ALA A 600 19.35 18.81 10.92
CA ALA A 600 18.94 19.67 9.83
C ALA A 600 17.44 19.55 9.56
N MET A 601 16.83 20.66 9.17
CA MET A 601 15.45 20.75 8.71
C MET A 601 15.43 20.98 7.20
N TYR A 602 14.48 20.35 6.51
CA TYR A 602 14.29 20.47 5.07
C TYR A 602 12.88 20.97 4.79
N ALA A 603 12.75 22.02 3.98
CA ALA A 603 11.45 22.61 3.67
C ALA A 603 11.39 23.09 2.23
N VAL A 604 10.29 22.77 1.53
CA VAL A 604 9.97 23.36 0.24
C VAL A 604 9.40 24.74 0.49
N VAL A 605 10.03 25.77 -0.05
CA VAL A 605 9.70 27.18 0.20
C VAL A 605 9.56 27.95 -1.11
N ASN A 606 8.77 29.03 -1.09
CA ASN A 606 8.72 30.01 -2.17
C ASN A 606 9.55 31.24 -1.79
N THR A 607 10.64 31.50 -2.49
CA THR A 607 11.54 32.62 -2.15
C THR A 607 11.07 33.96 -2.67
N ASP A 608 10.22 33.99 -3.70
CA ASP A 608 9.69 35.21 -4.31
C ASP A 608 8.52 35.81 -3.52
N ARG A 609 7.89 35.01 -2.65
CA ARG A 609 6.68 35.40 -1.89
C ARG A 609 6.97 35.48 -0.40
N LYS A 610 7.82 36.41 0.01
CA LYS A 610 8.13 36.63 1.44
C LYS A 610 6.87 36.91 2.26
N ASN A 611 6.82 36.34 3.45
CA ASN A 611 5.81 36.72 4.44
C ASN A 611 6.13 38.15 4.99
N PRO A 612 5.23 38.78 5.75
CA PRO A 612 5.45 40.12 6.32
C PRO A 612 6.67 40.27 7.25
N HIS A 613 7.32 39.16 7.62
CA HIS A 613 8.54 39.13 8.43
C HIS A 613 9.81 38.89 7.60
N GLY A 614 9.71 38.83 6.27
CA GLY A 614 10.84 38.64 5.36
C GLY A 614 11.30 37.19 5.20
N GLU A 615 10.59 36.23 5.79
CA GLU A 615 10.90 34.80 5.66
C GLU A 615 10.17 34.18 4.45
N SER A 616 10.78 33.14 3.86
CA SER A 616 10.13 32.39 2.79
C SER A 616 9.07 31.46 3.38
N PRO A 617 7.79 31.56 2.99
CA PRO A 617 6.76 30.60 3.38
C PRO A 617 6.99 29.25 2.70
N GLY A 618 6.68 28.17 3.41
CA GLY A 618 6.89 26.81 2.91
C GLY A 618 6.24 25.72 3.75
N TYR A 619 6.54 24.49 3.40
CA TYR A 619 6.21 23.29 4.18
C TYR A 619 7.48 22.50 4.47
N ARG A 620 7.68 22.17 5.75
CA ARG A 620 8.77 21.33 6.24
C ARG A 620 8.36 19.86 6.14
N ILE A 621 9.30 19.00 5.73
CA ILE A 621 9.15 17.54 5.74
C ILE A 621 10.10 16.95 6.79
N THR A 622 9.59 16.09 7.67
CA THR A 622 10.39 15.45 8.73
C THR A 622 9.81 14.09 9.14
N PRO A 623 10.65 13.11 9.55
CA PRO A 623 10.15 11.85 10.08
C PRO A 623 9.28 12.06 11.33
N ALA A 624 8.08 11.47 11.34
CA ALA A 624 7.18 11.47 12.50
C ALA A 624 7.41 10.24 13.39
N THR A 625 7.84 9.13 12.79
CA THR A 625 8.37 7.93 13.45
C THR A 625 9.58 7.43 12.63
N GLY A 626 10.20 6.32 13.04
CA GLY A 626 11.33 5.73 12.32
C GLY A 626 11.07 5.59 10.81
N VAL A 627 12.09 5.90 10.02
CA VAL A 627 12.13 5.74 8.56
C VAL A 627 13.43 5.05 8.19
N ALA A 628 13.44 4.32 7.08
CA ALA A 628 14.62 3.66 6.55
C ALA A 628 14.64 3.76 5.02
N TYR A 629 15.83 3.56 4.46
CA TYR A 629 16.06 3.31 3.04
C TYR A 629 16.75 1.95 2.91
N LEU A 630 16.92 1.45 1.68
CA LEU A 630 17.46 0.12 1.43
C LEU A 630 18.89 -0.02 1.95
N THR A 631 19.14 -1.02 2.80
CA THR A 631 20.45 -1.32 3.36
C THR A 631 21.42 -1.79 2.28
N VAL A 632 20.94 -2.68 1.41
CA VAL A 632 21.75 -3.30 0.35
C VAL A 632 22.10 -2.25 -0.70
N GLN A 633 23.40 -1.99 -0.87
CA GLN A 633 23.93 -1.13 -1.92
C GLN A 633 24.33 -1.98 -3.13
N ASP A 634 24.20 -1.44 -4.35
CA ASP A 634 24.60 -2.10 -5.60
C ASP A 634 24.06 -3.54 -5.73
N SER A 635 22.80 -3.73 -5.32
CA SER A 635 22.12 -5.02 -5.27
C SER A 635 22.13 -5.70 -6.65
N ASN A 636 22.74 -6.88 -6.75
CA ASN A 636 22.75 -7.68 -7.99
C ASN A 636 21.37 -8.24 -8.37
N ILE A 637 20.42 -8.17 -7.44
CA ILE A 637 19.02 -8.54 -7.62
C ILE A 637 18.30 -7.43 -8.34
N THR A 638 18.30 -6.23 -7.75
CA THR A 638 17.48 -5.13 -8.23
C THR A 638 18.16 -4.32 -9.31
N GLN A 639 19.50 -4.34 -9.39
CA GLN A 639 20.29 -3.56 -10.34
C GLN A 639 19.75 -2.12 -10.42
N ASN A 640 19.33 -1.68 -11.62
CA ASN A 640 18.85 -0.33 -11.86
C ASN A 640 17.35 -0.13 -11.51
N ALA A 641 16.60 -1.20 -11.24
CA ALA A 641 15.14 -1.13 -11.04
C ALA A 641 14.71 -0.47 -9.71
N ALA A 642 15.59 -0.44 -8.70
CA ALA A 642 15.26 0.02 -7.34
C ALA A 642 16.03 1.28 -6.89
N HIS A 643 16.58 2.08 -7.81
CA HIS A 643 17.37 3.28 -7.47
C HIS A 643 16.62 4.30 -6.58
N HIS A 644 15.28 4.30 -6.63
CA HIS A 644 14.39 5.10 -5.79
C HIS A 644 14.42 4.75 -4.29
N THR A 645 15.14 3.70 -3.89
CA THR A 645 15.17 3.20 -2.49
C THR A 645 16.48 3.47 -1.75
N THR A 646 17.45 4.12 -2.39
CA THR A 646 18.83 4.26 -1.89
C THR A 646 19.04 5.39 -0.87
N HIS A 647 18.09 6.31 -0.74
CA HIS A 647 18.16 7.47 0.16
C HIS A 647 16.82 7.70 0.85
N HIS A 648 16.81 8.50 1.93
CA HIS A 648 15.57 8.85 2.62
C HIS A 648 14.67 9.81 1.82
N LEU A 649 15.29 10.74 1.10
CA LEU A 649 14.64 11.81 0.37
C LEU A 649 15.31 12.04 -0.97
N TYR A 650 14.53 12.47 -1.93
CA TYR A 650 14.96 12.93 -3.22
C TYR A 650 14.25 14.22 -3.59
N VAL A 651 14.95 15.11 -4.29
CA VAL A 651 14.33 16.28 -4.93
C VAL A 651 14.83 16.37 -6.37
N ALA A 652 13.90 16.49 -7.29
CA ALA A 652 14.18 16.71 -8.70
C ALA A 652 13.21 17.74 -9.28
N ARG A 653 13.53 18.27 -10.46
CA ARG A 653 12.65 19.18 -11.17
C ARG A 653 11.42 18.41 -11.67
N GLN A 654 10.23 18.99 -11.54
CA GLN A 654 9.02 18.40 -12.08
C GLN A 654 9.11 18.29 -13.60
N LYS A 655 8.78 17.11 -14.14
CA LYS A 655 8.52 16.91 -15.57
C LYS A 655 7.36 15.95 -15.77
N ASP A 656 6.57 16.19 -16.81
CA ASP A 656 5.44 15.32 -17.14
C ASP A 656 5.87 13.91 -17.59
N ASN A 657 7.08 13.76 -18.12
CA ASN A 657 7.67 12.47 -18.48
C ASN A 657 8.36 11.75 -17.31
N GLU A 658 8.38 12.34 -16.12
CA GLU A 658 8.93 11.75 -14.91
C GLU A 658 7.78 11.47 -13.92
N THR A 659 6.80 10.69 -14.39
CA THR A 659 5.49 10.56 -13.74
C THR A 659 5.57 9.88 -12.37
N TYR A 660 6.32 8.77 -12.27
CA TYR A 660 6.48 7.95 -11.07
C TYR A 660 7.93 7.53 -10.90
N ALA A 661 8.38 7.28 -9.66
CA ALA A 661 9.74 6.84 -9.38
C ALA A 661 10.09 5.43 -9.89
N VAL A 662 9.07 4.62 -10.20
CA VAL A 662 9.19 3.24 -10.67
C VAL A 662 8.08 2.96 -11.70
N GLY A 663 8.34 2.07 -12.66
CA GLY A 663 7.29 1.48 -13.49
C GLY A 663 6.84 0.13 -12.92
N ALA A 664 5.56 -0.23 -13.06
CA ALA A 664 5.00 -1.47 -12.50
C ALA A 664 5.67 -2.76 -13.01
N PHE A 665 6.38 -2.69 -14.14
CA PHE A 665 7.07 -3.83 -14.73
C PHE A 665 8.60 -3.73 -14.63
N ASN A 666 9.13 -2.83 -13.79
CA ASN A 666 10.57 -2.64 -13.61
C ASN A 666 11.32 -3.93 -13.27
N SER A 667 10.71 -4.79 -12.44
CA SER A 667 11.30 -6.06 -12.00
C SER A 667 11.43 -7.09 -13.12
N LEU A 668 10.81 -6.90 -14.29
CA LEU A 668 10.96 -7.82 -15.41
C LEU A 668 12.33 -7.71 -16.10
N THR A 669 12.93 -6.51 -16.11
CA THR A 669 14.26 -6.27 -16.67
C THR A 669 15.09 -5.35 -15.77
N PRO A 670 15.61 -5.83 -14.63
CA PRO A 670 16.33 -5.01 -13.65
C PRO A 670 17.52 -4.22 -14.19
N GLU A 671 18.19 -4.76 -15.21
CA GLU A 671 19.35 -4.15 -15.87
C GLU A 671 18.99 -2.98 -16.80
N ASP A 672 17.80 -3.01 -17.39
CA ASP A 672 17.26 -1.99 -18.30
C ASP A 672 15.76 -1.82 -18.01
N PRO A 673 15.43 -1.28 -16.82
CA PRO A 673 14.05 -1.21 -16.35
C PRO A 673 13.25 -0.17 -17.16
N GLN A 674 11.93 -0.23 -17.06
CA GLN A 674 11.04 0.76 -17.68
C GLN A 674 11.40 2.19 -17.19
N VAL A 675 11.51 2.35 -15.87
CA VAL A 675 11.92 3.59 -15.21
C VAL A 675 13.17 3.32 -14.37
N ASP A 676 14.29 3.92 -14.77
CA ASP A 676 15.50 4.01 -13.96
C ASP A 676 15.50 5.39 -13.31
N PHE A 677 15.17 5.42 -12.02
CA PHE A 677 14.99 6.65 -11.25
C PHE A 677 16.26 7.51 -11.19
N ASP A 678 17.45 6.90 -11.33
CA ASP A 678 18.69 7.65 -11.31
C ASP A 678 18.82 8.60 -12.51
N LYS A 679 18.14 8.32 -13.62
CA LYS A 679 18.12 9.18 -14.81
C LYS A 679 17.35 10.49 -14.61
N TYR A 680 16.58 10.62 -13.53
CA TYR A 680 15.88 11.86 -13.20
C TYR A 680 16.85 12.93 -12.69
N PHE A 681 18.03 12.53 -12.20
CA PHE A 681 19.05 13.44 -11.65
C PHE A 681 20.09 13.75 -12.72
N ASN A 682 19.86 14.79 -13.51
CA ASN A 682 20.67 15.14 -14.68
C ASN A 682 21.25 16.57 -14.59
N SER A 683 21.54 16.98 -13.35
CA SER A 683 22.14 18.26 -12.98
C SER A 683 21.25 19.48 -13.27
N GLU A 684 19.93 19.35 -13.25
CA GLU A 684 19.02 20.49 -13.37
C GLU A 684 18.98 21.38 -12.13
N SER A 685 18.72 22.66 -12.34
CA SER A 685 18.54 23.63 -11.25
C SER A 685 17.25 23.35 -10.47
N LEU A 686 17.32 23.52 -9.15
CA LEU A 686 16.20 23.41 -8.22
C LEU A 686 15.87 24.76 -7.53
N GLU A 687 16.57 25.84 -7.87
CA GLU A 687 16.32 27.17 -7.31
C GLU A 687 15.14 27.86 -8.04
N GLN A 688 14.00 27.98 -7.35
CA GLN A 688 12.76 28.62 -7.85
C GLN A 688 12.20 27.97 -9.12
N GLU A 689 12.25 26.65 -9.18
CA GLU A 689 11.66 25.81 -10.22
C GLU A 689 10.46 25.02 -9.66
N ASP A 690 9.68 24.38 -10.53
CA ASP A 690 8.72 23.37 -10.10
C ASP A 690 9.50 22.13 -9.64
N ILE A 691 9.36 21.75 -8.36
CA ILE A 691 10.15 20.68 -7.75
C ILE A 691 9.25 19.63 -7.12
N VAL A 692 9.62 18.36 -7.31
CA VAL A 692 8.97 17.21 -6.69
C VAL A 692 9.90 16.64 -5.63
N VAL A 693 9.33 16.28 -4.49
CA VAL A 693 10.03 15.54 -3.44
C VAL A 693 9.54 14.11 -3.45
N TRP A 694 10.45 13.15 -3.58
CA TRP A 694 10.16 11.76 -3.26
C TRP A 694 10.73 11.44 -1.89
N PHE A 695 9.98 10.71 -1.07
CA PHE A 695 10.42 10.32 0.26
C PHE A 695 10.14 8.86 0.52
N ASN A 696 11.06 8.23 1.26
CA ASN A 696 10.96 6.84 1.64
C ASN A 696 10.48 6.71 3.09
N LEU A 697 9.39 5.97 3.24
CA LEU A 697 9.02 5.30 4.49
C LEU A 697 9.67 3.91 4.47
N GLY A 698 10.09 3.39 5.61
CA GLY A 698 10.74 2.09 5.61
C GLY A 698 11.06 1.54 6.99
N MET A 699 11.32 0.23 7.02
CA MET A 699 11.60 -0.55 8.23
C MET A 699 12.66 -1.61 7.91
N HIS A 700 13.67 -1.73 8.77
CA HIS A 700 14.51 -2.92 8.84
C HIS A 700 13.77 -3.96 9.68
N HIS A 701 13.31 -5.04 9.07
CA HIS A 701 12.52 -6.07 9.75
C HIS A 701 13.34 -7.35 9.86
N MET A 702 13.71 -7.69 11.09
CA MET A 702 14.28 -8.97 11.47
C MET A 702 13.25 -9.67 12.37
N PRO A 703 12.30 -10.42 11.79
CA PRO A 703 11.19 -10.98 12.54
C PRO A 703 11.64 -11.81 13.74
N HIS A 704 10.94 -11.61 14.85
CA HIS A 704 11.14 -12.33 16.10
C HIS A 704 9.89 -13.15 16.45
N THR A 705 9.88 -13.85 17.58
CA THR A 705 8.74 -14.71 17.98
C THR A 705 7.42 -13.95 18.17
N GLY A 706 7.45 -12.62 18.24
CA GLY A 706 6.26 -11.77 18.35
C GLY A 706 5.61 -11.47 17.01
N ASP A 707 6.26 -11.83 15.90
CA ASP A 707 5.69 -11.80 14.55
C ASP A 707 4.98 -13.12 14.21
N LEU A 708 4.83 -14.04 15.18
CA LEU A 708 4.04 -15.27 15.02
C LEU A 708 2.69 -15.14 15.74
N PRO A 709 1.57 -15.44 15.09
CA PRO A 709 1.46 -15.82 13.67
C PRO A 709 1.69 -14.65 12.70
N ASN A 710 1.41 -13.42 13.12
CA ASN A 710 1.52 -12.23 12.27
C ASN A 710 2.37 -11.13 12.90
N THR A 711 3.01 -10.35 12.03
CA THR A 711 3.58 -9.04 12.35
C THR A 711 2.50 -8.12 12.92
N VAL A 712 2.85 -7.26 13.87
CA VAL A 712 1.89 -6.33 14.48
C VAL A 712 2.08 -4.88 14.00
N PHE A 713 0.97 -4.26 13.59
CA PHE A 713 0.94 -2.85 13.16
C PHE A 713 1.46 -1.84 14.20
N SER A 714 1.53 -2.22 15.49
CA SER A 714 1.94 -1.33 16.57
C SER A 714 3.42 -0.92 16.48
N THR A 715 4.29 -1.83 16.05
CA THR A 715 5.75 -1.63 15.96
C THR A 715 6.25 -1.53 14.52
N ALA A 716 5.64 -2.24 13.58
CA ALA A 716 5.93 -2.11 12.15
C ALA A 716 5.24 -0.86 11.59
N HIS A 717 5.84 0.30 11.83
CA HIS A 717 5.26 1.61 11.55
C HIS A 717 6.33 2.62 11.10
N SER A 718 6.10 3.24 9.94
CA SER A 718 6.90 4.32 9.39
C SER A 718 6.00 5.49 8.98
N ALA A 719 6.39 6.73 9.26
CA ALA A 719 5.60 7.90 8.91
C ALA A 719 6.42 9.19 8.75
N MET A 720 5.95 10.06 7.86
CA MET A 720 6.47 11.40 7.60
C MET A 720 5.41 12.43 7.96
N ILE A 721 5.82 13.58 8.52
CA ILE A 721 4.94 14.74 8.68
C ILE A 721 5.42 15.90 7.80
N ILE A 722 4.45 16.52 7.13
CA ILE A 722 4.60 17.66 6.23
C ILE A 722 3.83 18.81 6.84
N GLU A 723 4.51 19.83 7.36
CA GLU A 723 3.92 20.87 8.20
C GLU A 723 4.24 22.29 7.73
N PRO A 724 3.36 23.29 7.94
CA PRO A 724 3.62 24.66 7.53
C PRO A 724 4.85 25.26 8.23
N LEU A 725 5.76 25.86 7.45
CA LEU A 725 6.92 26.61 7.92
C LEU A 725 6.84 28.05 7.44
N ASN A 726 6.63 29.00 8.34
CA ASN A 726 6.49 30.43 8.00
C ASN A 726 5.41 30.75 6.95
N TYR A 727 4.52 29.79 6.66
CA TYR A 727 3.48 29.88 5.62
C TYR A 727 2.33 30.81 6.01
N LEU A 728 1.91 30.72 7.27
CA LEU A 728 0.92 31.60 7.90
C LEU A 728 1.59 32.50 8.95
N LEU A 729 0.86 33.53 9.39
CA LEU A 729 1.35 34.48 10.40
C LEU A 729 1.35 33.92 11.84
N GLY A 730 0.73 32.78 12.04
CA GLY A 730 0.63 32.11 13.33
C GLY A 730 -0.04 30.75 13.20
N ASP A 731 -0.17 30.07 14.32
CA ASP A 731 -0.83 28.77 14.44
C ASP A 731 -2.31 28.85 14.03
N PRO A 732 -2.73 28.20 12.91
CA PRO A 732 -4.10 28.26 12.45
C PRO A 732 -5.05 27.42 13.29
N SER A 733 -4.55 26.50 14.14
CA SER A 733 -5.40 25.70 15.04
C SER A 733 -6.11 26.56 16.10
N GLN A 734 -5.61 27.78 16.37
CA GLN A 734 -6.25 28.77 17.22
C GLN A 734 -7.64 29.20 16.73
N ALA A 735 -7.96 28.99 15.44
CA ALA A 735 -9.29 29.25 14.89
C ALA A 735 -10.34 28.22 15.36
N SER A 736 -9.91 27.06 15.86
CA SER A 736 -10.80 25.99 16.30
C SER A 736 -11.68 26.43 17.46
N SER A 737 -12.99 26.22 17.37
CA SER A 737 -13.89 26.40 18.53
C SER A 737 -13.68 25.36 19.61
N GLN A 738 -13.00 24.24 19.31
CA GLN A 738 -12.78 23.11 20.21
C GLN A 738 -11.64 23.37 21.21
N GLN A 739 -11.70 24.53 21.85
CA GLN A 739 -10.72 25.01 22.82
C GLN A 739 -11.42 25.52 24.08
N VAL A 740 -10.69 25.51 25.20
CA VAL A 740 -11.18 25.99 26.49
C VAL A 740 -10.14 26.91 27.14
N LEU A 741 -10.62 28.04 27.68
CA LEU A 741 -9.85 28.93 28.53
C LEU A 741 -10.48 28.98 29.93
N ILE A 742 -9.70 28.64 30.93
CA ILE A 742 -10.09 28.65 32.34
C ILE A 742 -9.25 29.72 33.05
N LYS A 743 -9.87 30.78 33.56
CA LYS A 743 -9.23 31.83 34.37
C LYS A 743 -9.67 31.70 35.82
N THR A 744 -8.74 31.61 36.77
CA THR A 744 -9.08 31.57 38.20
C THR A 744 -8.97 32.97 38.83
N THR A 745 -10.10 33.57 39.17
CA THR A 745 -10.17 34.84 39.90
C THR A 745 -10.77 34.57 41.28
N GLU A 746 -10.12 35.01 42.36
CA GLU A 746 -10.59 34.79 43.74
C GLU A 746 -10.92 33.31 44.07
N GLY A 747 -10.16 32.38 43.49
CA GLY A 747 -10.37 30.94 43.69
C GLY A 747 -11.52 30.32 42.88
N LYS A 748 -12.24 31.10 42.06
CA LYS A 748 -13.32 30.60 41.19
C LYS A 748 -12.89 30.53 39.72
N PRO A 749 -13.18 29.43 39.00
CA PRO A 749 -12.89 29.33 37.58
C PRO A 749 -13.93 30.09 36.74
N LYS A 750 -13.47 30.95 35.84
CA LYS A 750 -14.21 31.53 34.73
C LYS A 750 -13.84 30.76 33.46
N ILE A 751 -14.81 30.06 32.87
CA ILE A 751 -14.62 29.17 31.72
C ILE A 751 -15.10 29.88 30.45
N THR A 752 -14.32 29.79 29.36
CA THR A 752 -14.68 30.26 28.02
C THR A 752 -14.50 29.10 27.03
N THR A 753 -15.55 28.78 26.25
CA THR A 753 -15.61 27.63 25.33
C THR A 753 -15.80 28.04 23.86
N TYR A 754 -15.62 29.32 23.53
CA TYR A 754 -15.49 29.83 22.14
C TYR A 754 -16.58 29.35 21.15
N GLY A 755 -17.81 29.16 21.63
CA GLY A 755 -18.92 28.73 20.80
C GLY A 755 -18.93 27.24 20.44
N ALA A 756 -18.05 26.42 21.02
CA ALA A 756 -18.19 24.96 20.95
C ALA A 756 -19.56 24.55 21.47
N LYS A 757 -20.29 23.79 20.65
CA LYS A 757 -21.57 23.22 21.05
C LYS A 757 -21.32 21.96 21.85
N ASN A 758 -22.05 21.80 22.95
CA ASN A 758 -22.04 20.54 23.69
C ASN A 758 -22.73 19.46 22.84
N ALA A 759 -22.18 18.25 22.87
CA ALA A 759 -22.91 17.09 22.38
C ALA A 759 -24.07 16.80 23.35
N THR A 760 -25.30 16.98 22.89
CA THR A 760 -26.53 16.74 23.68
C THR A 760 -27.37 15.60 23.11
N CYS A 761 -26.88 14.94 22.06
CA CYS A 761 -27.56 13.84 21.40
C CYS A 761 -27.49 12.56 22.23
N PRO A 762 -28.60 11.80 22.38
CA PRO A 762 -28.51 10.43 22.85
C PRO A 762 -27.68 9.63 21.84
N ILE A 763 -26.68 8.91 22.33
CA ILE A 763 -25.80 8.09 21.50
C ILE A 763 -26.43 6.71 21.37
N ASP A 764 -26.65 6.27 20.13
CA ASP A 764 -26.98 4.87 19.86
C ASP A 764 -25.68 4.05 19.84
N LEU A 765 -25.48 3.23 20.86
CA LEU A 765 -24.30 2.36 20.97
C LEU A 765 -24.35 1.18 19.99
N ALA A 766 -25.48 0.93 19.32
CA ALA A 766 -25.53 -0.04 18.23
C ALA A 766 -24.55 0.34 17.09
N GLN A 767 -24.21 1.63 16.94
CA GLN A 767 -23.20 2.08 15.97
C GLN A 767 -21.81 1.47 16.19
N LEU A 768 -21.51 0.96 17.39
CA LEU A 768 -20.25 0.30 17.70
C LEU A 768 -20.23 -1.17 17.27
N ASN A 769 -21.39 -1.72 16.86
CA ASN A 769 -21.56 -3.12 16.52
C ASN A 769 -22.00 -3.25 15.05
N PRO A 770 -21.09 -3.04 14.08
CA PRO A 770 -21.41 -3.18 12.67
C PRO A 770 -21.83 -4.62 12.33
N ASP A 771 -22.76 -4.75 11.38
CA ASP A 771 -23.25 -6.04 10.91
C ASP A 771 -22.23 -6.68 9.96
N PHE A 772 -21.43 -7.61 10.48
CA PHE A 772 -20.42 -8.33 9.70
C PHE A 772 -21.02 -9.26 8.63
N SER A 773 -22.31 -9.57 8.66
CA SER A 773 -22.95 -10.33 7.57
C SER A 773 -23.00 -9.54 6.25
N THR A 774 -22.76 -8.22 6.31
CA THR A 774 -22.70 -7.35 5.13
C THR A 774 -21.31 -7.24 4.51
N TYR A 775 -20.30 -7.85 5.14
CA TYR A 775 -18.94 -7.96 4.61
C TYR A 775 -18.96 -8.80 3.33
N SER A 776 -18.29 -8.30 2.30
CA SER A 776 -18.12 -9.03 1.05
C SER A 776 -16.68 -8.86 0.57
N ASN A 777 -16.12 -9.93 0.03
CA ASN A 777 -14.86 -9.85 -0.70
C ASN A 777 -15.04 -9.02 -1.98
N SER A 778 -13.92 -8.79 -2.70
CA SER A 778 -13.94 -8.10 -3.99
C SER A 778 -14.92 -8.75 -4.96
N ILE A 779 -15.79 -7.93 -5.54
CA ILE A 779 -16.71 -8.34 -6.59
C ILE A 779 -15.97 -8.23 -7.92
N SER A 780 -15.89 -9.31 -8.70
CA SER A 780 -15.15 -9.36 -9.96
C SER A 780 -16.08 -9.48 -11.18
N VAL A 781 -15.76 -8.77 -12.26
CA VAL A 781 -16.61 -8.68 -13.44
C VAL A 781 -15.76 -8.73 -14.70
N LEU A 782 -15.91 -9.79 -15.49
CA LEU A 782 -15.30 -9.86 -16.81
C LEU A 782 -15.94 -8.80 -17.72
N LYS A 783 -15.13 -7.89 -18.25
CA LYS A 783 -15.57 -6.78 -19.10
C LYS A 783 -15.36 -7.04 -20.59
N TYR A 784 -14.76 -8.17 -20.97
CA TYR A 784 -14.66 -8.59 -22.37
C TYR A 784 -14.72 -10.13 -22.53
N PRO A 785 -15.56 -10.69 -23.42
CA PRO A 785 -16.67 -10.00 -24.08
C PRO A 785 -17.70 -9.54 -23.05
N PHE A 786 -18.11 -8.27 -23.10
CA PHE A 786 -19.04 -7.72 -22.11
C PHE A 786 -20.44 -8.35 -22.29
N ASP A 787 -20.78 -9.27 -21.39
CA ASP A 787 -22.12 -9.83 -21.29
C ASP A 787 -22.89 -9.07 -20.21
N GLY A 788 -23.57 -7.99 -20.61
CA GLY A 788 -24.39 -7.16 -19.71
C GLY A 788 -25.58 -7.88 -19.05
N SER A 789 -25.75 -9.19 -19.31
CA SER A 789 -26.73 -10.04 -18.64
C SER A 789 -26.18 -10.77 -17.40
N LYS A 790 -24.86 -10.79 -17.19
CA LYS A 790 -24.23 -11.42 -16.03
C LYS A 790 -24.04 -10.35 -14.92
N PRO A 791 -24.67 -10.51 -13.74
CA PRO A 791 -24.45 -9.59 -12.62
C PRO A 791 -22.99 -9.67 -12.17
N ASP A 792 -22.53 -8.61 -11.51
CA ASP A 792 -21.17 -8.55 -10.96
C ASP A 792 -20.95 -9.80 -10.09
N ARG A 793 -19.93 -10.62 -10.40
CA ARG A 793 -19.71 -11.88 -9.67
C ARG A 793 -19.14 -11.54 -8.30
N SER A 794 -19.97 -11.63 -7.26
CA SER A 794 -19.56 -11.50 -5.86
C SER A 794 -18.62 -12.61 -5.42
#